data_AF-A0A550GQW2-F1
#
_entry.id   AF-A0A550GQW2-F1
#
_cell.length_a   1.000
_cell.length_b   1.000
_cell.length_c   1.000
_cell.angle_alpha   90.00
_cell.angle_beta   90.00
_cell.angle_gamma   90.00
#
_symmetry.space_group_name_H-M   'P 1'
#
loop_
_entity.id
_entity.type
_entity.pdbx_description
1 polymer ?
#
loop_
_entity_poly.entity_id
_entity_poly.type
_entity_poly.pdbx_seq_one_letter_code
_entity_poly.pdbx_strand_id
1 'polypeptide(L)'
;MGIEKLNHIFNPKRIAVIGASERKGSIGAKILKNLIGVGFGGGVYPVNTFRQTVQGIPAYPNISKIPRKIDLAIVATPAHTVPQIIEECGEAGVSGVIINSAGFREVGAEGFAFEKRIIEYQKKFNMRIIGPNSYGVLRPGINLFATFAATLALPGNIAFLSQSAALCASALDWALESGVGFSAVVSTGSMLDVDFGDLIDYFGADPKTRSIVLYVESIKNARKFMSAARAFARTKPIVVVKAGRYKETDASTLSHSGSLGGEDAVYDSAFRRAGIVRVSAIVDLFNCAEALAMQSNPAGQNLTIITNAGGPAIMATDHLIERGGKISILSNSTKQSLKKILPSYCNISNPVDIFEEATPDRFRSVMEICLKDENTNGFLLIYSPQAAADPIELAKTISEMANQTKKPILVSFMSEDKRSRDACKILQQNRIPVFNTPEQAVSTFMYMYSYTQNLELLYQTPEALSIESTDSKSLKDILRRSICREEKSLGLKNSLLFLKKYNIPTVRTEIVYSSKEAKSQASKIGYPVVMKLLSPQLPHKLKNEGVILNVCSSSDLEVSYDRLLNNFNKLNSDAEFHGIAIQPMLRRNGFELLVGSKKDSQFGSVILFGTGGTNTEFFKDIAIGFPPLNQVLARRLMEHTLIYKHVVTSRLPLNIPLLEKLLVKFSKLIIDFPEIKEIDINPIIVNHNCAVAVDAQIVLDLEQEDLDPSYCDHLVIAPYPSKYISEWSTRDGEKILLRPIKPEDELLFKKLFSSLSAETKRFRFFEIIKELSHEKLTRFCNLDNDREIAIVAELQKKEKTIIGVARLILDTSGNNAEFAVLVSDSWQGKGLGKKLVDSIIRIAKDKAVKSIYSDVIYNNKKMLGLAKKMGFRTEKIDYDTIKIVLAFN
;
A
#
# COMPACT_ATOMS: atom_id res chain seq x y z
N MET A 1 -10.36 17.93 -0.92
CA MET A 1 -11.43 18.37 -1.85
C MET A 1 -12.12 17.13 -2.38
N GLY A 2 -13.45 17.14 -2.51
CA GLY A 2 -14.22 15.92 -2.83
C GLY A 2 -13.98 15.38 -4.25
N ILE A 3 -14.18 14.07 -4.41
CA ILE A 3 -14.11 13.33 -5.68
C ILE A 3 -15.22 13.74 -6.64
N GLU A 4 -16.32 14.30 -6.13
CA GLU A 4 -17.46 14.74 -6.93
C GLU A 4 -17.03 15.67 -8.09
N LYS A 5 -16.00 16.50 -7.88
CA LYS A 5 -15.52 17.40 -8.93
C LYS A 5 -14.75 16.70 -10.04
N LEU A 6 -14.18 15.52 -9.77
CA LEU A 6 -13.54 14.69 -10.79
C LEU A 6 -14.55 14.11 -11.78
N ASN A 7 -15.84 14.01 -11.42
CA ASN A 7 -16.88 13.66 -12.39
C ASN A 7 -16.97 14.68 -13.53
N HIS A 8 -16.65 15.96 -13.29
CA HIS A 8 -16.60 16.95 -14.36
C HIS A 8 -15.45 16.70 -15.34
N ILE A 9 -14.42 15.94 -14.95
CA ILE A 9 -13.31 15.55 -15.82
C ILE A 9 -13.59 14.22 -16.52
N PHE A 10 -14.08 13.23 -15.79
CA PHE A 10 -14.25 11.86 -16.29
C PHE A 10 -15.62 11.56 -16.89
N ASN A 11 -16.63 12.38 -16.60
CA ASN A 11 -17.98 12.28 -17.17
C ASN A 11 -18.56 13.67 -17.54
N PRO A 12 -17.82 14.50 -18.30
CA PRO A 12 -18.28 15.83 -18.72
C PRO A 12 -19.48 15.72 -19.67
N LYS A 13 -20.35 16.73 -19.67
CA LYS A 13 -21.38 16.92 -20.70
C LYS A 13 -20.97 17.99 -21.71
N ARG A 14 -20.16 18.97 -21.29
CA ARG A 14 -19.70 20.08 -22.14
C ARG A 14 -18.22 20.36 -21.92
N ILE A 15 -17.47 20.35 -23.03
CA ILE A 15 -16.01 20.46 -23.05
C ILE A 15 -15.61 21.70 -23.85
N ALA A 16 -14.75 22.55 -23.27
CA ALA A 16 -14.06 23.62 -24.00
C ALA A 16 -12.63 23.18 -24.35
N VAL A 17 -12.22 23.36 -25.62
CA VAL A 17 -10.86 23.06 -26.07
C VAL A 17 -10.13 24.39 -26.33
N ILE A 18 -9.32 24.80 -25.37
CA ILE A 18 -8.57 26.06 -25.37
C ILE A 18 -7.21 25.84 -26.02
N GLY A 19 -6.97 26.57 -27.12
CA GLY A 19 -5.85 26.30 -28.03
C GLY A 19 -6.24 25.42 -29.22
N ALA A 20 -7.55 25.20 -29.44
CA ALA A 20 -8.06 24.60 -30.67
C ALA A 20 -7.58 25.40 -31.89
N SER A 21 -7.12 24.72 -32.93
CA SER A 21 -6.63 25.37 -34.15
C SER A 21 -6.81 24.48 -35.38
N GLU A 22 -6.49 25.03 -36.55
CA GLU A 22 -6.37 24.26 -37.81
C GLU A 22 -4.92 24.02 -38.21
N ARG A 23 -3.95 24.48 -37.40
CA ARG A 23 -2.54 24.30 -37.68
C ARG A 23 -2.22 22.81 -37.63
N LYS A 24 -1.77 22.25 -38.76
CA LYS A 24 -1.34 20.86 -38.87
C LYS A 24 -0.31 20.53 -37.79
N GLY A 25 -0.53 19.43 -37.09
CA GLY A 25 0.34 18.98 -35.99
C GLY A 25 0.12 19.65 -34.63
N SER A 26 -0.71 20.69 -34.52
CA SER A 26 -1.00 21.29 -33.21
C SER A 26 -1.77 20.34 -32.30
N ILE A 27 -1.44 20.35 -31.00
CA ILE A 27 -2.07 19.48 -30.00
C ILE A 27 -3.58 19.78 -29.89
N GLY A 28 -3.95 21.05 -29.78
CA GLY A 28 -5.37 21.45 -29.70
C GLY A 28 -6.19 21.05 -30.93
N ALA A 29 -5.61 21.05 -32.13
CA ALA A 29 -6.29 20.54 -33.33
C ALA A 29 -6.55 19.03 -33.24
N LYS A 30 -5.57 18.25 -32.75
CA LYS A 30 -5.70 16.80 -32.59
C LYS A 30 -6.73 16.43 -31.53
N ILE A 31 -6.72 17.11 -30.38
CA ILE A 31 -7.71 16.88 -29.31
C ILE A 31 -9.12 17.14 -29.81
N LEU A 32 -9.34 18.28 -30.49
CA LEU A 32 -10.64 18.61 -31.06
C LEU A 32 -11.08 17.55 -32.08
N LYS A 33 -10.17 17.15 -32.99
CA LYS A 33 -10.44 16.10 -33.98
C LYS A 33 -10.79 14.78 -33.32
N ASN A 34 -10.10 14.38 -32.26
CA ASN A 34 -10.34 13.12 -31.57
C ASN A 34 -11.71 13.10 -30.89
N LEU A 35 -12.07 14.16 -30.15
CA LEU A 35 -13.38 14.27 -29.49
C LEU A 35 -14.55 14.17 -30.48
N ILE A 36 -14.43 14.84 -31.63
CA ILE A 36 -15.47 14.82 -32.67
C ILE A 36 -15.46 13.49 -33.42
N GLY A 37 -14.28 13.02 -33.81
CA GLY A 37 -14.10 11.85 -34.68
C GLY A 37 -14.59 10.54 -34.08
N VAL A 38 -14.49 10.38 -32.75
CA VAL A 38 -15.03 9.22 -32.02
C VAL A 38 -16.51 9.35 -31.68
N GLY A 39 -17.14 10.49 -31.99
CA GLY A 39 -18.55 10.74 -31.69
C GLY A 39 -18.81 10.90 -30.19
N PHE A 40 -18.10 11.81 -29.51
CA PHE A 40 -18.42 12.17 -28.13
C PHE A 40 -19.87 12.69 -28.02
N GLY A 41 -20.66 12.09 -27.11
CA GLY A 41 -22.10 12.40 -27.00
C GLY A 41 -22.43 13.75 -26.37
N GLY A 42 -21.44 14.48 -25.85
CA GLY A 42 -21.61 15.81 -25.26
C GLY A 42 -21.28 16.96 -26.21
N GLY A 43 -21.40 18.21 -25.72
CA GLY A 43 -21.07 19.40 -26.50
C GLY A 43 -19.57 19.72 -26.46
N VAL A 44 -18.96 20.00 -27.61
CA VAL A 44 -17.55 20.39 -27.73
C VAL A 44 -17.44 21.81 -28.28
N TYR A 45 -16.74 22.69 -27.57
CA TYR A 45 -16.63 24.12 -27.87
C TYR A 45 -15.16 24.50 -28.11
N PRO A 46 -14.74 24.76 -29.36
CA PRO A 46 -13.40 25.27 -29.65
C PRO A 46 -13.23 26.69 -29.10
N VAL A 47 -12.08 26.96 -28.46
CA VAL A 47 -11.71 28.31 -28.01
C VAL A 47 -10.43 28.74 -28.74
N ASN A 48 -10.55 29.80 -29.54
CA ASN A 48 -9.48 30.40 -30.33
C ASN A 48 -9.69 31.91 -30.46
N THR A 49 -8.69 32.71 -30.08
CA THR A 49 -8.78 34.18 -30.07
C THR A 49 -8.94 34.81 -31.45
N PHE A 50 -8.40 34.17 -32.50
CA PHE A 50 -8.27 34.78 -33.82
C PHE A 50 -9.28 34.28 -34.85
N ARG A 51 -9.91 33.12 -34.60
CA ARG A 51 -10.77 32.45 -35.56
C ARG A 51 -12.20 32.30 -35.05
N GLN A 52 -13.16 32.59 -35.90
CA GLN A 52 -14.59 32.40 -35.62
C GLN A 52 -15.05 30.94 -35.81
N THR A 53 -14.28 30.13 -36.55
CA THR A 53 -14.54 28.70 -36.76
C THR A 53 -13.23 27.91 -36.71
N VAL A 54 -13.29 26.69 -36.17
CA VAL A 54 -12.18 25.73 -36.18
C VAL A 54 -12.72 24.36 -36.55
N GLN A 55 -12.18 23.75 -37.62
CA GLN A 55 -12.62 22.42 -38.12
C GLN A 55 -14.14 22.35 -38.39
N GLY A 56 -14.71 23.44 -38.91
CA GLY A 56 -16.14 23.54 -39.21
C GLY A 56 -17.07 23.80 -38.02
N ILE A 57 -16.54 23.99 -36.81
CA ILE A 57 -17.33 24.26 -35.60
C ILE A 57 -17.16 25.73 -35.18
N PRO A 58 -18.24 26.43 -34.76
CA PRO A 58 -18.15 27.77 -34.20
C PRO A 58 -17.18 27.83 -33.02
N ALA A 59 -16.19 28.72 -33.12
CA ALA A 59 -15.16 28.93 -32.12
C ALA A 59 -15.40 30.23 -31.35
N TYR A 60 -15.00 30.23 -30.08
CA TYR A 60 -15.18 31.36 -29.17
C TYR A 60 -13.83 32.00 -28.83
N PRO A 61 -13.75 33.33 -28.65
CA PRO A 61 -12.48 34.01 -28.39
C PRO A 61 -11.89 33.69 -27.01
N ASN A 62 -12.76 33.44 -26.01
CA ASN A 62 -12.41 33.00 -24.66
C ASN A 62 -13.57 32.19 -24.05
N ILE A 63 -13.32 31.59 -22.90
CA ILE A 63 -14.27 30.68 -22.26
C ILE A 63 -15.55 31.40 -21.76
N SER A 64 -15.43 32.65 -21.33
CA SER A 64 -16.54 33.45 -20.79
C SER A 64 -17.56 33.85 -21.85
N LYS A 65 -17.22 33.79 -23.15
CA LYS A 65 -18.16 34.04 -24.25
C LYS A 65 -18.98 32.81 -24.66
N ILE A 66 -18.72 31.64 -24.07
CA ILE A 66 -19.52 30.44 -24.35
C ILE A 66 -20.88 30.57 -23.64
N PRO A 67 -22.02 30.46 -24.34
CA PRO A 67 -23.36 30.71 -23.77
C PRO A 67 -23.84 29.60 -22.84
N ARG A 68 -23.04 28.56 -22.62
CA ARG A 68 -23.37 27.38 -21.82
C ARG A 68 -22.30 27.16 -20.76
N LYS A 69 -22.71 26.75 -19.56
CA LYS A 69 -21.79 26.34 -18.50
C LYS A 69 -20.95 25.14 -18.95
N ILE A 70 -19.63 25.30 -18.90
CA ILE A 70 -18.63 24.28 -19.25
C ILE A 70 -18.31 23.43 -18.01
N ASP A 71 -18.22 22.11 -18.21
CA ASP A 71 -17.83 21.18 -17.15
C ASP A 71 -16.30 21.02 -17.11
N LEU A 72 -15.71 20.83 -18.30
CA LEU A 72 -14.29 20.53 -18.52
C LEU A 72 -13.65 21.52 -19.48
N ALA A 73 -12.55 22.16 -19.08
CA ALA A 73 -11.67 22.88 -19.98
C ALA A 73 -10.39 22.07 -20.26
N ILE A 74 -10.03 21.94 -21.53
CA ILE A 74 -8.77 21.32 -21.98
C ILE A 74 -7.87 22.43 -22.50
N VAL A 75 -6.71 22.62 -21.87
CA VAL A 75 -5.77 23.70 -22.16
C VAL A 75 -4.55 23.15 -22.91
N ALA A 76 -4.39 23.60 -24.15
CA ALA A 76 -3.30 23.24 -25.05
C ALA A 76 -2.62 24.50 -25.64
N THR A 77 -2.35 25.50 -24.80
CA THR A 77 -1.69 26.79 -25.14
C THR A 77 -0.30 26.89 -24.51
N PRO A 78 0.59 27.81 -24.94
CA PRO A 78 1.92 27.98 -24.33
C PRO A 78 1.87 28.24 -22.82
N ALA A 79 2.83 27.71 -22.05
CA ALA A 79 2.83 27.71 -20.57
C ALA A 79 2.57 29.07 -19.92
N HIS A 80 3.19 30.14 -20.42
CA HIS A 80 3.03 31.50 -19.88
C HIS A 80 1.59 32.04 -19.94
N THR A 81 0.75 31.52 -20.84
CA THR A 81 -0.67 31.92 -20.95
C THR A 81 -1.59 31.15 -20.01
N VAL A 82 -1.14 29.98 -19.51
CA VAL A 82 -1.99 29.05 -18.78
C VAL A 82 -2.52 29.64 -17.48
N PRO A 83 -1.74 30.34 -16.62
CA PRO A 83 -2.28 30.91 -15.38
C PRO A 83 -3.49 31.82 -15.60
N GLN A 84 -3.44 32.70 -16.61
CA GLN A 84 -4.56 33.58 -16.96
C GLN A 84 -5.78 32.78 -17.43
N ILE A 85 -5.57 31.76 -18.26
CA ILE A 85 -6.66 30.89 -18.73
C ILE A 85 -7.32 30.16 -17.56
N ILE A 86 -6.55 29.72 -16.56
CA ILE A 86 -7.11 29.07 -15.36
C ILE A 86 -7.96 30.05 -14.55
N GLU A 87 -7.54 31.31 -14.41
CA GLU A 87 -8.34 32.36 -13.79
C GLU A 87 -9.67 32.57 -14.53
N GLU A 88 -9.64 32.74 -15.85
CA GLU A 88 -10.85 32.88 -16.68
C GLU A 88 -11.77 31.66 -16.57
N CYS A 89 -11.21 30.44 -16.53
CA CYS A 89 -12.00 29.22 -16.31
C CYS A 89 -12.68 29.23 -14.94
N GLY A 90 -11.98 29.70 -13.91
CA GLY A 90 -12.52 29.83 -12.55
C GLY A 90 -13.66 30.83 -12.47
N GLU A 91 -13.51 32.00 -13.10
CA GLU A 91 -14.57 33.02 -13.21
C GLU A 91 -15.79 32.52 -13.98
N ALA A 92 -15.58 31.72 -15.03
CA ALA A 92 -16.65 31.07 -15.78
C ALA A 92 -17.30 29.88 -15.03
N GLY A 93 -16.82 29.54 -13.83
CA GLY A 93 -17.37 28.48 -12.99
C GLY A 93 -17.08 27.06 -13.49
N VAL A 94 -15.99 26.88 -14.25
CA VAL A 94 -15.49 25.56 -14.65
C VAL A 94 -14.99 24.83 -13.41
N SER A 95 -15.26 23.52 -13.30
CA SER A 95 -14.87 22.74 -12.13
C SER A 95 -13.75 21.73 -12.42
N GLY A 96 -13.58 21.31 -13.67
CA GLY A 96 -12.52 20.40 -14.10
C GLY A 96 -11.63 21.00 -15.20
N VAL A 97 -10.32 20.83 -15.09
CA VAL A 97 -9.36 21.28 -16.10
C VAL A 97 -8.32 20.20 -16.39
N ILE A 98 -7.97 20.04 -17.66
CA ILE A 98 -6.83 19.27 -18.12
C ILE A 98 -5.83 20.24 -18.75
N ILE A 99 -4.59 20.25 -18.27
CA ILE A 99 -3.50 21.05 -18.84
C ILE A 99 -2.55 20.11 -19.56
N ASN A 100 -2.58 20.13 -20.90
CA ASN A 100 -1.68 19.31 -21.73
C ASN A 100 -0.30 19.95 -21.89
N SER A 101 -0.22 21.27 -21.77
CA SER A 101 0.99 22.04 -22.02
C SER A 101 2.14 21.64 -21.10
N ALA A 102 3.34 21.55 -21.66
CA ALA A 102 4.61 21.52 -20.94
C ALA A 102 5.19 22.94 -20.82
N GLY A 103 6.34 23.10 -20.17
CA GLY A 103 7.02 24.37 -19.90
C GLY A 103 6.80 24.90 -18.48
N PHE A 104 6.61 24.02 -17.50
CA PHE A 104 6.39 24.35 -16.09
C PHE A 104 7.64 24.05 -15.25
N ARG A 105 7.53 23.43 -14.08
CA ARG A 105 8.68 23.22 -13.18
C ARG A 105 9.87 22.54 -13.85
N GLU A 106 9.64 21.72 -14.86
CA GLU A 106 10.67 21.04 -15.64
C GLU A 106 11.61 21.98 -16.41
N VAL A 107 11.23 23.24 -16.65
CA VAL A 107 12.10 24.25 -17.29
C VAL A 107 12.75 25.23 -16.31
N GLY A 108 12.52 25.07 -15.00
CA GLY A 108 13.16 25.85 -13.94
C GLY A 108 12.25 26.85 -13.21
N ALA A 109 12.84 27.93 -12.68
CA ALA A 109 12.20 28.84 -11.73
C ALA A 109 10.97 29.59 -12.29
N GLU A 110 11.00 29.99 -13.57
CA GLU A 110 9.88 30.69 -14.21
C GLU A 110 8.65 29.77 -14.32
N GLY A 111 8.84 28.53 -14.76
CA GLY A 111 7.77 27.55 -14.84
C GLY A 111 7.22 27.15 -13.46
N PHE A 112 8.06 27.14 -12.42
CA PHE A 112 7.61 26.99 -11.04
C PHE A 112 6.70 28.15 -10.58
N ALA A 113 6.98 29.39 -11.01
CA ALA A 113 6.12 30.53 -10.71
C ALA A 113 4.74 30.41 -11.37
N PHE A 114 4.66 29.86 -12.59
CA PHE A 114 3.37 29.56 -13.24
C PHE A 114 2.58 28.52 -12.47
N GLU A 115 3.20 27.42 -12.02
CA GLU A 115 2.54 26.40 -11.19
C GLU A 115 1.97 27.00 -9.89
N LYS A 116 2.74 27.87 -9.23
CA LYS A 116 2.30 28.51 -7.98
C LYS A 116 1.02 29.32 -8.18
N ARG A 117 0.97 30.13 -9.24
CA ARG A 117 -0.24 30.90 -9.61
C ARG A 117 -1.43 29.99 -9.92
N ILE A 118 -1.20 28.90 -10.66
CA ILE A 118 -2.26 27.93 -10.96
C ILE A 118 -2.84 27.33 -9.67
N ILE A 119 -1.99 26.97 -8.69
CA ILE A 119 -2.44 26.46 -7.39
C ILE A 119 -3.27 27.52 -6.63
N GLU A 120 -2.87 28.79 -6.66
CA GLU A 120 -3.62 29.88 -6.01
C GLU A 120 -5.04 29.99 -6.58
N TYR A 121 -5.18 29.99 -7.91
CA TYR A 121 -6.49 30.01 -8.57
C TYR A 121 -7.28 28.72 -8.34
N GLN A 122 -6.62 27.57 -8.39
CA GLN A 122 -7.23 26.27 -8.09
C GLN A 122 -7.90 26.26 -6.72
N LYS A 123 -7.24 26.82 -5.69
CA LYS A 123 -7.80 26.96 -4.34
C LYS A 123 -8.92 28.00 -4.29
N LYS A 124 -8.71 29.18 -4.89
CA LYS A 124 -9.69 30.29 -4.92
C LYS A 124 -11.03 29.87 -5.52
N PHE A 125 -11.00 29.19 -6.66
CA PHE A 125 -12.20 28.77 -7.39
C PHE A 125 -12.62 27.33 -7.09
N ASN A 126 -11.85 26.62 -6.25
CA ASN A 126 -12.11 25.24 -5.84
C ASN A 126 -12.25 24.31 -7.07
N MET A 127 -11.28 24.36 -7.98
CA MET A 127 -11.27 23.57 -9.22
C MET A 127 -10.41 22.31 -9.05
N ARG A 128 -10.60 21.32 -9.94
CA ARG A 128 -9.70 20.15 -10.01
C ARG A 128 -8.90 20.17 -11.32
N ILE A 129 -7.59 19.92 -11.24
CA ILE A 129 -6.66 20.04 -12.36
C ILE A 129 -5.86 18.74 -12.55
N ILE A 130 -5.93 18.18 -13.76
CA ILE A 130 -5.01 17.13 -14.23
C ILE A 130 -3.91 17.77 -15.08
N GLY A 131 -2.66 17.36 -14.85
CA GLY A 131 -1.46 17.95 -15.44
C GLY A 131 -0.72 18.88 -14.47
N PRO A 132 0.07 19.85 -14.97
CA PRO A 132 0.39 20.10 -16.38
C PRO A 132 1.24 18.98 -17.00
N ASN A 133 1.69 19.18 -18.25
CA ASN A 133 2.47 18.20 -19.02
C ASN A 133 1.79 16.83 -19.10
N SER A 134 0.49 16.83 -19.38
CA SER A 134 -0.35 15.63 -19.42
C SER A 134 -0.65 15.23 -20.88
N TYR A 135 -0.73 13.91 -21.12
CA TYR A 135 -1.29 13.37 -22.35
C TYR A 135 -2.81 13.58 -22.47
N GLY A 136 -3.48 13.81 -21.34
CA GLY A 136 -4.92 13.96 -21.20
C GLY A 136 -5.62 12.73 -20.62
N VAL A 137 -6.91 12.60 -20.93
CA VAL A 137 -7.82 11.58 -20.36
C VAL A 137 -8.62 10.88 -21.46
N LEU A 138 -8.76 9.57 -21.34
CA LEU A 138 -9.63 8.73 -22.16
C LEU A 138 -10.66 8.02 -21.29
N ARG A 139 -11.93 8.00 -21.72
CA ARG A 139 -12.94 7.04 -21.26
C ARG A 139 -13.66 6.44 -22.47
N PRO A 140 -13.19 5.30 -22.98
CA PRO A 140 -13.74 4.68 -24.19
C PRO A 140 -15.23 4.35 -24.07
N GLY A 141 -15.70 3.91 -22.90
CA GLY A 141 -17.10 3.55 -22.68
C GLY A 141 -18.12 4.70 -22.76
N ILE A 142 -17.68 5.96 -22.90
CA ILE A 142 -18.54 7.13 -23.16
C ILE A 142 -18.01 7.97 -24.34
N ASN A 143 -17.13 7.41 -25.17
CA ASN A 143 -16.47 8.10 -26.29
C ASN A 143 -15.76 9.41 -25.89
N LEU A 144 -15.24 9.51 -24.66
CA LEU A 144 -14.47 10.68 -24.23
C LEU A 144 -13.00 10.48 -24.60
N PHE A 145 -12.54 11.15 -25.66
CA PHE A 145 -11.15 11.11 -26.12
C PHE A 145 -10.45 12.48 -25.97
N ALA A 146 -10.26 12.91 -24.73
CA ALA A 146 -9.61 14.17 -24.38
C ALA A 146 -8.06 14.05 -24.38
N THR A 147 -7.51 13.51 -25.46
CA THR A 147 -6.06 13.35 -25.69
C THR A 147 -5.69 13.66 -27.13
N PHE A 148 -4.40 13.78 -27.41
CA PHE A 148 -3.86 13.93 -28.76
C PHE A 148 -3.31 12.60 -29.32
N ALA A 149 -3.85 11.47 -28.85
CA ALA A 149 -3.46 10.14 -29.30
C ALA A 149 -3.75 9.90 -30.79
N ALA A 150 -2.89 9.11 -31.43
CA ALA A 150 -3.08 8.65 -32.81
C ALA A 150 -3.96 7.38 -32.85
N THR A 151 -3.99 6.63 -31.76
CA THR A 151 -4.58 5.30 -31.67
C THR A 151 -5.81 5.31 -30.77
N LEU A 152 -6.83 4.55 -31.16
CA LEU A 152 -8.05 4.40 -30.38
C LEU A 152 -7.85 3.37 -29.27
N ALA A 153 -8.45 3.64 -28.11
CA ALA A 153 -8.49 2.72 -27.00
C ALA A 153 -9.79 1.90 -27.04
N LEU A 154 -9.68 0.57 -26.91
CA LEU A 154 -10.86 -0.29 -26.84
C LEU A 154 -11.57 -0.12 -25.49
N PRO A 155 -12.91 -0.23 -25.42
CA PRO A 155 -13.62 -0.27 -24.16
C PRO A 155 -13.32 -1.56 -23.39
N GLY A 156 -13.08 -1.43 -22.09
CA GLY A 156 -12.86 -2.56 -21.19
C GLY A 156 -13.02 -2.14 -19.73
N ASN A 157 -12.29 -2.82 -18.84
CA ASN A 157 -12.47 -2.72 -17.39
C ASN A 157 -11.19 -2.34 -16.63
N ILE A 158 -10.08 -2.05 -17.32
CA ILE A 158 -8.81 -1.64 -16.72
C ILE A 158 -8.76 -0.11 -16.64
N ALA A 159 -8.39 0.46 -15.49
CA ALA A 159 -8.05 1.88 -15.39
C ALA A 159 -6.52 2.01 -15.42
N PHE A 160 -5.96 2.62 -16.47
CA PHE A 160 -4.51 2.85 -16.58
C PHE A 160 -4.16 4.28 -16.20
N LEU A 161 -3.36 4.44 -15.14
CA LEU A 161 -2.96 5.73 -14.58
C LEU A 161 -1.44 5.86 -14.68
N SER A 162 -0.95 6.93 -15.34
CA SER A 162 0.48 7.08 -15.62
C SER A 162 0.94 8.53 -15.47
N GLN A 163 2.13 8.72 -14.88
CA GLN A 163 2.83 10.01 -14.91
C GLN A 163 3.45 10.32 -16.27
N SER A 164 3.83 9.30 -17.03
CA SER A 164 4.50 9.47 -18.33
C SER A 164 3.49 9.51 -19.48
N ALA A 165 3.47 10.63 -20.21
CA ALA A 165 2.66 10.80 -21.41
C ALA A 165 3.11 9.88 -22.56
N ALA A 166 4.42 9.66 -22.71
CA ALA A 166 4.97 8.78 -23.73
C ALA A 166 4.55 7.33 -23.50
N LEU A 167 4.58 6.87 -22.25
CA LEU A 167 4.12 5.52 -21.92
C LEU A 167 2.62 5.35 -22.09
N CYS A 168 1.81 6.39 -21.89
CA CYS A 168 0.40 6.33 -22.26
C CYS A 168 0.22 6.04 -23.76
N ALA A 169 0.97 6.73 -24.62
CA ALA A 169 0.89 6.50 -26.06
C ALA A 169 1.32 5.05 -26.42
N SER A 170 2.48 4.59 -25.94
CA SER A 170 2.96 3.24 -26.24
C SER A 170 2.08 2.14 -25.67
N ALA A 171 1.52 2.33 -24.46
CA ALA A 171 0.61 1.36 -23.86
C ALA A 171 -0.72 1.25 -24.63
N LEU A 172 -1.22 2.36 -25.20
CA LEU A 172 -2.41 2.35 -26.03
C LEU A 172 -2.19 1.59 -27.34
N ASP A 173 -1.06 1.81 -28.00
CA ASP A 173 -0.68 1.09 -29.23
C ASP A 173 -0.60 -0.42 -28.97
N TRP A 174 0.15 -0.82 -27.95
CA TRP A 174 0.30 -2.22 -27.55
C TRP A 174 -1.03 -2.87 -27.15
N ALA A 175 -1.86 -2.15 -26.38
CA ALA A 175 -3.13 -2.67 -25.91
C ALA A 175 -4.12 -2.93 -27.05
N LEU A 176 -4.11 -2.08 -28.09
CA LEU A 176 -4.94 -2.31 -29.27
C LEU A 176 -4.55 -3.61 -29.99
N GLU A 177 -3.25 -3.87 -30.16
CA GLU A 177 -2.74 -5.11 -30.76
C GLU A 177 -3.03 -6.35 -29.90
N SER A 178 -2.92 -6.21 -28.58
CA SER A 178 -3.14 -7.29 -27.62
C SER A 178 -4.62 -7.51 -27.25
N GLY A 179 -5.53 -6.69 -27.79
CA GLY A 179 -6.97 -6.78 -27.50
C GLY A 179 -7.36 -6.32 -26.08
N VAL A 180 -6.50 -5.58 -25.40
CA VAL A 180 -6.71 -5.10 -24.03
C VAL A 180 -7.58 -3.84 -24.03
N GLY A 181 -8.67 -3.85 -23.27
CA GLY A 181 -9.63 -2.76 -23.18
C GLY A 181 -9.54 -1.95 -21.88
N PHE A 182 -9.81 -0.65 -21.98
CA PHE A 182 -9.75 0.28 -20.85
C PHE A 182 -11.13 0.80 -20.43
N SER A 183 -11.33 0.89 -19.12
CA SER A 183 -12.36 1.73 -18.51
C SER A 183 -11.97 3.21 -18.57
N ALA A 184 -10.69 3.50 -18.32
CA ALA A 184 -10.11 4.83 -18.44
C ALA A 184 -8.58 4.76 -18.66
N VAL A 185 -8.04 5.78 -19.32
CA VAL A 185 -6.60 6.06 -19.35
C VAL A 185 -6.39 7.50 -18.91
N VAL A 186 -5.51 7.72 -17.93
CA VAL A 186 -5.28 9.04 -17.32
C VAL A 186 -3.79 9.30 -17.25
N SER A 187 -3.35 10.37 -17.91
CA SER A 187 -2.00 10.90 -17.73
C SER A 187 -2.02 12.01 -16.69
N THR A 188 -1.36 11.81 -15.54
CA THR A 188 -1.31 12.84 -14.49
C THR A 188 -0.33 13.96 -14.80
N GLY A 189 0.64 13.71 -15.70
CA GLY A 189 1.78 14.59 -15.94
C GLY A 189 2.50 14.92 -14.63
N SER A 190 2.84 16.19 -14.44
CA SER A 190 3.52 16.70 -13.23
C SER A 190 2.67 16.63 -11.95
N MET A 191 1.40 16.22 -12.05
CA MET A 191 0.52 15.91 -10.91
C MET A 191 0.35 17.12 -9.96
N LEU A 192 0.02 18.30 -10.49
CA LEU A 192 -0.02 19.56 -9.73
C LEU A 192 -1.10 19.57 -8.63
N ASP A 193 -2.28 19.01 -8.93
CA ASP A 193 -3.41 18.89 -8.00
C ASP A 193 -3.90 17.44 -7.88
N VAL A 194 -4.50 16.90 -8.94
CA VAL A 194 -5.06 15.53 -8.92
C VAL A 194 -3.93 14.52 -8.90
N ASP A 195 -3.88 13.69 -7.85
CA ASP A 195 -2.85 12.68 -7.64
C ASP A 195 -3.36 11.23 -7.72
N PHE A 196 -2.46 10.24 -7.61
CA PHE A 196 -2.85 8.82 -7.64
C PHE A 196 -3.86 8.45 -6.54
N GLY A 197 -3.81 9.10 -5.38
CA GLY A 197 -4.79 8.85 -4.31
C GLY A 197 -6.20 9.23 -4.75
N ASP A 198 -6.37 10.40 -5.36
CA ASP A 198 -7.67 10.82 -5.93
C ASP A 198 -8.17 9.86 -7.01
N LEU A 199 -7.27 9.44 -7.90
CA LEU A 199 -7.63 8.60 -9.04
C LEU A 199 -7.99 7.18 -8.60
N ILE A 200 -7.25 6.61 -7.65
CA ILE A 200 -7.58 5.32 -7.04
C ILE A 200 -8.94 5.40 -6.36
N ASP A 201 -9.26 6.50 -5.69
CA ASP A 201 -10.56 6.62 -5.06
C ASP A 201 -11.71 6.74 -6.07
N TYR A 202 -11.51 7.52 -7.13
CA TYR A 202 -12.50 7.68 -8.19
C TYR A 202 -12.76 6.35 -8.92
N PHE A 203 -11.72 5.70 -9.43
CA PHE A 203 -11.84 4.44 -10.17
C PHE A 203 -12.06 3.22 -9.26
N GLY A 204 -11.67 3.32 -7.99
CA GLY A 204 -12.00 2.36 -6.94
C GLY A 204 -13.51 2.31 -6.70
N ALA A 205 -14.20 3.44 -6.74
CA ALA A 205 -15.65 3.51 -6.65
C ALA A 205 -16.38 3.22 -7.98
N ASP A 206 -15.73 3.39 -9.14
CA ASP A 206 -16.36 3.19 -10.46
C ASP A 206 -16.72 1.70 -10.71
N PRO A 207 -18.00 1.32 -10.82
CA PRO A 207 -18.39 -0.08 -11.06
C PRO A 207 -17.90 -0.63 -12.41
N LYS A 208 -17.54 0.21 -13.38
CA LYS A 208 -16.99 -0.22 -14.67
C LYS A 208 -15.53 -0.64 -14.59
N THR A 209 -14.78 -0.12 -13.61
CA THR A 209 -13.38 -0.47 -13.40
C THR A 209 -13.28 -1.71 -12.50
N ARG A 210 -12.57 -2.74 -12.97
CA ARG A 210 -12.29 -3.98 -12.22
C ARG A 210 -10.86 -4.06 -11.71
N SER A 211 -9.90 -3.46 -12.42
CA SER A 211 -8.49 -3.41 -12.03
C SER A 211 -7.92 -2.02 -12.29
N ILE A 212 -6.92 -1.64 -11.49
CA ILE A 212 -6.22 -0.36 -11.60
C ILE A 212 -4.74 -0.67 -11.85
N VAL A 213 -4.20 -0.08 -12.90
CA VAL A 213 -2.82 -0.25 -13.33
C VAL A 213 -2.10 1.09 -13.24
N LEU A 214 -0.95 1.11 -12.59
CA LEU A 214 -0.21 2.32 -12.25
C LEU A 214 1.19 2.30 -12.88
N TYR A 215 1.58 3.38 -13.54
CA TYR A 215 2.97 3.71 -13.80
C TYR A 215 3.38 4.90 -12.93
N VAL A 216 4.28 4.65 -11.99
CA VAL A 216 4.68 5.60 -10.94
C VAL A 216 6.16 5.91 -11.05
N GLU A 217 6.49 7.18 -11.13
CA GLU A 217 7.84 7.73 -10.95
C GLU A 217 8.02 8.21 -9.51
N SER A 218 7.04 8.97 -8.99
CA SER A 218 7.02 9.48 -7.62
C SER A 218 5.61 9.66 -7.05
N ILE A 219 5.47 9.65 -5.73
CA ILE A 219 4.20 9.90 -5.01
C ILE A 219 4.32 11.19 -4.20
N LYS A 220 3.41 12.15 -4.42
CA LYS A 220 3.39 13.43 -3.67
C LYS A 220 2.77 13.32 -2.28
N ASN A 221 1.66 12.61 -2.15
CA ASN A 221 0.94 12.43 -0.88
C ASN A 221 0.84 10.94 -0.54
N ALA A 222 1.84 10.43 0.17
CA ALA A 222 1.94 9.00 0.49
C ALA A 222 0.79 8.53 1.39
N ARG A 223 0.38 9.31 2.40
CA ARG A 223 -0.70 8.91 3.31
C ARG A 223 -2.03 8.77 2.57
N LYS A 224 -2.36 9.72 1.71
CA LYS A 224 -3.56 9.67 0.86
C LYS A 224 -3.51 8.49 -0.11
N PHE A 225 -2.36 8.26 -0.76
CA PHE A 225 -2.15 7.12 -1.65
C PHE A 225 -2.33 5.78 -0.93
N MET A 226 -1.68 5.61 0.24
CA MET A 226 -1.78 4.40 1.05
C MET A 226 -3.21 4.14 1.53
N SER A 227 -3.89 5.19 1.99
CA SER A 227 -5.29 5.14 2.40
C SER A 227 -6.21 4.71 1.25
N ALA A 228 -6.08 5.35 0.07
CA ALA A 228 -6.84 5.01 -1.13
C ALA A 228 -6.60 3.57 -1.59
N ALA A 229 -5.33 3.17 -1.72
CA ALA A 229 -4.96 1.84 -2.17
C ALA A 229 -5.50 0.76 -1.23
N ARG A 230 -5.32 0.91 0.09
CA ARG A 230 -5.79 -0.07 1.08
C ARG A 230 -7.31 -0.23 1.07
N ALA A 231 -8.05 0.83 0.77
CA ALA A 231 -9.50 0.80 0.70
C ALA A 231 -10.03 -0.09 -0.44
N PHE A 232 -9.33 -0.14 -1.57
CA PHE A 232 -9.81 -0.82 -2.78
C PHE A 232 -9.02 -2.06 -3.19
N ALA A 233 -7.76 -2.21 -2.73
CA ALA A 233 -6.88 -3.31 -3.11
C ALA A 233 -7.46 -4.71 -2.85
N ARG A 234 -8.48 -4.84 -2.00
CA ARG A 234 -9.20 -6.10 -1.74
C ARG A 234 -10.27 -6.44 -2.76
N THR A 235 -10.96 -5.40 -3.23
CA THR A 235 -12.09 -5.54 -4.16
C THR A 235 -11.64 -5.42 -5.61
N LYS A 236 -10.55 -4.67 -5.85
CA LYS A 236 -10.01 -4.38 -7.16
C LYS A 236 -8.48 -4.50 -7.10
N PRO A 237 -7.88 -5.40 -7.89
CA PRO A 237 -6.43 -5.48 -7.98
C PRO A 237 -5.82 -4.14 -8.40
N ILE A 238 -4.77 -3.74 -7.69
CA ILE A 238 -3.95 -2.57 -8.03
C ILE A 238 -2.55 -3.08 -8.37
N VAL A 239 -2.11 -2.86 -9.60
CA VAL A 239 -0.81 -3.32 -10.12
C VAL A 239 0.05 -2.10 -10.46
N VAL A 240 1.33 -2.09 -10.08
CA VAL A 240 2.23 -0.95 -10.25
C VAL A 240 3.56 -1.32 -10.89
N VAL A 241 4.02 -0.47 -11.81
CA VAL A 241 5.43 -0.37 -12.20
C VAL A 241 6.00 0.90 -11.62
N LYS A 242 7.06 0.76 -10.81
CA LYS A 242 7.86 1.87 -10.29
C LYS A 242 9.12 2.05 -11.13
N ALA A 243 9.26 3.24 -11.71
CA ALA A 243 10.47 3.71 -12.42
C ALA A 243 11.47 4.34 -11.43
N GLY A 244 12.72 4.56 -11.84
CA GLY A 244 13.76 5.18 -10.99
C GLY A 244 14.09 4.33 -9.76
N ARG A 245 14.64 3.13 -9.99
CA ARG A 245 14.92 2.14 -8.92
C ARG A 245 16.30 2.30 -8.29
N TYR A 246 17.25 2.91 -9.02
CA TYR A 246 18.66 2.95 -8.65
C TYR A 246 19.13 4.39 -8.47
N LYS A 247 20.10 4.61 -7.58
CA LYS A 247 20.66 5.94 -7.34
C LYS A 247 21.35 6.52 -8.57
N GLU A 248 21.95 5.71 -9.44
CA GLU A 248 22.53 6.23 -10.70
C GLU A 248 21.46 6.79 -11.66
N THR A 249 20.20 6.40 -11.49
CA THR A 249 19.07 6.98 -12.23
C THR A 249 18.46 8.21 -11.55
N ASP A 250 18.89 8.54 -10.32
CA ASP A 250 18.46 9.71 -9.53
C ASP A 250 19.65 10.63 -9.25
N ALA A 251 19.88 11.61 -10.14
CA ALA A 251 21.01 12.55 -10.05
C ALA A 251 20.95 13.53 -8.84
N SER A 252 20.01 13.37 -7.89
CA SER A 252 19.67 14.37 -6.88
C SER A 252 19.80 13.96 -5.41
N THR A 253 20.33 12.77 -5.08
CA THR A 253 20.37 12.28 -3.67
C THR A 253 21.78 11.93 -3.15
N LEU A 254 22.57 12.96 -2.83
CA LEU A 254 23.81 12.86 -2.05
C LEU A 254 23.51 12.99 -0.54
N SER A 255 23.25 11.87 0.14
CA SER A 255 23.42 11.83 1.61
C SER A 255 23.85 10.43 2.09
N HIS A 256 24.90 10.42 2.92
CA HIS A 256 25.66 9.23 3.32
C HIS A 256 24.90 8.24 4.22
N SER A 257 23.78 8.62 4.84
CA SER A 257 22.89 7.75 5.62
C SER A 257 21.67 7.25 4.82
N GLY A 258 21.63 7.49 3.50
CA GLY A 258 20.66 6.94 2.56
C GLY A 258 21.08 5.61 1.92
N SER A 259 22.10 4.92 2.46
CA SER A 259 22.74 3.76 1.81
C SER A 259 22.16 2.39 2.21
N LEU A 260 21.56 2.26 3.39
CA LEU A 260 21.25 0.94 3.97
C LEU A 260 19.84 0.42 3.63
N GLY A 261 18.94 1.23 3.08
CA GLY A 261 17.60 0.79 2.70
C GLY A 261 16.96 1.68 1.64
N GLY A 262 17.69 1.93 0.54
CA GLY A 262 17.39 2.97 -0.47
C GLY A 262 15.91 3.18 -0.83
N GLU A 263 15.58 4.38 -1.32
CA GLU A 263 14.21 4.86 -1.57
C GLU A 263 13.28 3.82 -2.22
N ASP A 264 13.77 3.04 -3.18
CA ASP A 264 13.00 1.97 -3.83
C ASP A 264 12.49 0.86 -2.87
N ALA A 265 13.26 0.51 -1.83
CA ALA A 265 12.87 -0.48 -0.83
C ALA A 265 11.73 0.03 0.08
N VAL A 266 11.68 1.36 0.31
CA VAL A 266 10.56 2.00 1.03
C VAL A 266 9.29 1.92 0.18
N TYR A 267 9.39 2.25 -1.11
CA TYR A 267 8.28 2.07 -2.06
C TYR A 267 7.79 0.63 -2.13
N ASP A 268 8.71 -0.33 -2.23
CA ASP A 268 8.38 -1.75 -2.29
C ASP A 268 7.62 -2.23 -1.04
N SER A 269 8.11 -1.84 0.14
CA SER A 269 7.42 -2.12 1.41
C SER A 269 6.05 -1.43 1.46
N ALA A 270 5.93 -0.21 0.94
CA ALA A 270 4.68 0.55 0.94
C ALA A 270 3.63 -0.11 0.06
N PHE A 271 4.00 -0.54 -1.15
CA PHE A 271 3.11 -1.27 -2.05
C PHE A 271 2.63 -2.57 -1.43
N ARG A 272 3.55 -3.38 -0.86
CA ARG A 272 3.18 -4.61 -0.14
C ARG A 272 2.21 -4.34 1.00
N ARG A 273 2.48 -3.32 1.81
CA ARG A 273 1.64 -2.94 2.95
C ARG A 273 0.30 -2.33 2.54
N ALA A 274 0.19 -1.81 1.31
CA ALA A 274 -1.04 -1.30 0.73
C ALA A 274 -1.90 -2.36 0.03
N GLY A 275 -1.39 -3.59 -0.16
CA GLY A 275 -2.07 -4.60 -0.98
C GLY A 275 -1.82 -4.47 -2.48
N ILE A 276 -0.89 -3.61 -2.89
CA ILE A 276 -0.54 -3.36 -4.29
C ILE A 276 0.46 -4.41 -4.77
N VAL A 277 0.31 -4.87 -6.01
CA VAL A 277 1.24 -5.79 -6.66
C VAL A 277 2.25 -5.01 -7.49
N ARG A 278 3.53 -5.14 -7.15
CA ARG A 278 4.60 -4.54 -7.96
C ARG A 278 5.05 -5.51 -9.04
N VAL A 279 5.16 -5.02 -10.28
CA VAL A 279 5.67 -5.78 -11.43
C VAL A 279 6.89 -5.10 -12.06
N SER A 280 7.62 -5.86 -12.87
CA SER A 280 8.91 -5.43 -13.42
C SER A 280 8.80 -4.63 -14.72
N ALA A 281 7.82 -4.94 -15.57
CA ALA A 281 7.68 -4.39 -16.92
C ALA A 281 6.24 -3.95 -17.22
N ILE A 282 6.05 -3.13 -18.27
CA ILE A 282 4.72 -2.65 -18.68
C ILE A 282 3.84 -3.80 -19.16
N VAL A 283 4.40 -4.76 -19.90
CA VAL A 283 3.65 -5.95 -20.36
C VAL A 283 3.12 -6.74 -19.15
N ASP A 284 3.92 -6.84 -18.08
CA ASP A 284 3.50 -7.52 -16.85
C ASP A 284 2.32 -6.80 -16.15
N LEU A 285 2.16 -5.49 -16.32
CA LEU A 285 1.03 -4.76 -15.72
C LEU A 285 -0.30 -5.30 -16.20
N PHE A 286 -0.44 -5.43 -17.52
CA PHE A 286 -1.69 -5.85 -18.16
C PHE A 286 -1.90 -7.36 -17.97
N ASN A 287 -0.85 -8.15 -18.19
CA ASN A 287 -0.86 -9.59 -17.95
C ASN A 287 -1.31 -9.94 -16.51
N CYS A 288 -0.74 -9.25 -15.52
CA CYS A 288 -1.10 -9.47 -14.12
C CYS A 288 -2.53 -8.99 -13.82
N ALA A 289 -2.91 -7.81 -14.31
CA ALA A 289 -4.26 -7.27 -14.10
C ALA A 289 -5.36 -8.15 -14.72
N GLU A 290 -5.11 -8.71 -15.90
CA GLU A 290 -6.03 -9.65 -16.56
C GLU A 290 -6.09 -10.99 -15.83
N ALA A 291 -4.94 -11.59 -15.48
CA ALA A 291 -4.91 -12.85 -14.76
C ALA A 291 -5.64 -12.77 -13.41
N LEU A 292 -5.46 -11.68 -12.65
CA LEU A 292 -6.17 -11.42 -11.39
C LEU A 292 -7.68 -11.19 -11.58
N ALA A 293 -8.12 -10.75 -12.76
CA ALA A 293 -9.53 -10.57 -13.07
C ALA A 293 -10.20 -11.86 -13.60
N MET A 294 -9.39 -12.77 -14.15
CA MET A 294 -9.83 -14.01 -14.81
C MET A 294 -9.79 -15.24 -13.88
N GLN A 295 -8.80 -15.31 -12.99
CA GLN A 295 -8.48 -16.51 -12.21
C GLN A 295 -8.53 -16.26 -10.69
N SER A 296 -8.74 -17.33 -9.93
CA SER A 296 -8.57 -17.31 -8.48
C SER A 296 -7.11 -17.06 -8.10
N ASN A 297 -6.88 -16.44 -6.95
CA ASN A 297 -5.51 -16.29 -6.44
C ASN A 297 -4.92 -17.64 -5.99
N PRO A 298 -3.63 -17.91 -6.26
CA PRO A 298 -2.97 -19.10 -5.75
C PRO A 298 -2.81 -19.02 -4.23
N ALA A 299 -3.13 -20.12 -3.55
CA ALA A 299 -3.01 -20.24 -2.09
C ALA A 299 -1.56 -20.43 -1.61
N GLY A 300 -0.62 -20.66 -2.53
CA GLY A 300 0.76 -20.98 -2.24
C GLY A 300 1.64 -20.90 -3.49
N GLN A 301 2.94 -21.06 -3.31
CA GLN A 301 3.95 -20.93 -4.37
C GLN A 301 4.20 -22.20 -5.20
N ASN A 302 3.46 -23.29 -4.94
CA ASN A 302 3.69 -24.58 -5.59
C ASN A 302 2.96 -24.64 -6.95
N LEU A 303 3.71 -24.62 -8.05
CA LEU A 303 3.19 -24.67 -9.42
C LEU A 303 3.35 -26.10 -10.00
N THR A 304 2.31 -26.61 -10.64
CA THR A 304 2.38 -27.83 -11.48
C THR A 304 2.42 -27.44 -12.94
N ILE A 305 3.44 -27.91 -13.66
CA ILE A 305 3.62 -27.64 -15.09
C ILE A 305 3.22 -28.89 -15.87
N ILE A 306 2.33 -28.72 -16.85
CA ILE A 306 1.93 -29.77 -17.80
C ILE A 306 2.34 -29.29 -19.18
N THR A 307 3.10 -30.09 -19.93
CA THR A 307 3.71 -29.65 -21.18
C THR A 307 3.81 -30.77 -22.21
N ASN A 308 3.68 -30.43 -23.50
CA ASN A 308 4.06 -31.31 -24.61
C ASN A 308 5.48 -31.03 -25.14
N ALA A 309 6.19 -30.07 -24.54
CA ALA A 309 7.53 -29.65 -24.95
C ALA A 309 8.45 -29.50 -23.72
N GLY A 310 9.48 -30.35 -23.62
CA GLY A 310 10.38 -30.38 -22.47
C GLY A 310 11.24 -29.13 -22.30
N GLY A 311 11.79 -28.56 -23.38
CA GLY A 311 12.65 -27.36 -23.31
C GLY A 311 11.97 -26.15 -22.64
N PRO A 312 10.80 -25.69 -23.13
CA PRO A 312 10.01 -24.64 -22.48
C PRO A 312 9.67 -24.90 -21.01
N ALA A 313 9.50 -26.18 -20.62
CA ALA A 313 9.20 -26.54 -19.24
C ALA A 313 10.40 -26.41 -18.30
N ILE A 314 11.62 -26.64 -18.80
CA ILE A 314 12.86 -26.35 -18.07
C ILE A 314 13.00 -24.84 -17.86
N MET A 315 12.81 -24.03 -18.91
CA MET A 315 12.85 -22.56 -18.81
C MET A 315 11.81 -22.03 -17.80
N ALA A 316 10.59 -22.58 -17.82
CA ALA A 316 9.56 -22.26 -16.84
C ALA A 316 10.00 -22.60 -15.40
N THR A 317 10.66 -23.75 -15.21
CA THR A 317 11.12 -24.24 -13.91
C THR A 317 12.25 -23.37 -13.36
N ASP A 318 13.25 -23.05 -14.18
CA ASP A 318 14.38 -22.19 -13.79
C ASP A 318 13.87 -20.81 -13.38
N HIS A 319 13.01 -20.20 -14.21
CA HIS A 319 12.42 -18.89 -13.92
C HIS A 319 11.53 -18.90 -12.66
N LEU A 320 10.83 -20.01 -12.39
CA LEU A 320 10.02 -20.16 -11.18
C LEU A 320 10.91 -20.16 -9.93
N ILE A 321 12.02 -20.90 -9.97
CA ILE A 321 12.98 -21.02 -8.86
C ILE A 321 13.69 -19.69 -8.62
N GLU A 322 14.14 -19.00 -9.66
CA GLU A 322 14.79 -17.68 -9.56
C GLU A 322 13.89 -16.65 -8.86
N ARG A 323 12.58 -16.73 -9.09
CA ARG A 323 11.58 -15.86 -8.45
C ARG A 323 11.13 -16.36 -7.08
N GLY A 324 11.74 -17.42 -6.55
CA GLY A 324 11.45 -17.99 -5.23
C GLY A 324 10.22 -18.90 -5.17
N GLY A 325 9.62 -19.23 -6.32
CA GLY A 325 8.56 -20.22 -6.44
C GLY A 325 9.07 -21.66 -6.30
N LYS A 326 8.16 -22.63 -6.25
CA LYS A 326 8.51 -24.06 -6.13
C LYS A 326 7.69 -24.90 -7.09
N ILE A 327 8.34 -25.89 -7.72
CA ILE A 327 7.59 -26.97 -8.38
C ILE A 327 6.88 -27.81 -7.32
N SER A 328 5.62 -28.15 -7.55
CA SER A 328 4.87 -29.05 -6.69
C SER A 328 5.50 -30.44 -6.66
N ILE A 329 5.49 -31.07 -5.48
CA ILE A 329 5.84 -32.48 -5.33
C ILE A 329 4.54 -33.29 -5.44
N LEU A 330 4.28 -33.83 -6.63
CA LEU A 330 3.07 -34.61 -6.89
C LEU A 330 2.97 -35.81 -5.94
N SER A 331 1.76 -36.07 -5.46
CA SER A 331 1.50 -37.18 -4.55
C SER A 331 1.76 -38.54 -5.22
N ASN A 332 2.03 -39.57 -4.41
CA ASN A 332 2.26 -40.92 -4.93
C ASN A 332 1.04 -41.47 -5.68
N SER A 333 -0.19 -41.12 -5.25
CA SER A 333 -1.43 -41.51 -5.94
C SER A 333 -1.57 -40.83 -7.31
N THR A 334 -1.22 -39.55 -7.41
CA THR A 334 -1.16 -38.81 -8.69
C THR A 334 -0.17 -39.46 -9.64
N LYS A 335 1.06 -39.73 -9.19
CA LYS A 335 2.11 -40.37 -10.01
C LYS A 335 1.70 -41.76 -10.50
N GLN A 336 1.08 -42.57 -9.64
CA GLN A 336 0.57 -43.90 -10.02
C GLN A 336 -0.54 -43.82 -11.06
N SER A 337 -1.43 -42.84 -10.96
CA SER A 337 -2.52 -42.64 -11.91
C SER A 337 -1.98 -42.18 -13.26
N LEU A 338 -1.03 -41.25 -13.28
CA LEU A 338 -0.34 -40.80 -14.49
C LEU A 338 0.39 -41.95 -15.19
N LYS A 339 1.09 -42.81 -14.44
CA LYS A 339 1.82 -43.97 -14.97
C LYS A 339 0.92 -44.98 -15.70
N LYS A 340 -0.39 -45.04 -15.38
CA LYS A 340 -1.34 -45.95 -16.04
C LYS A 340 -1.78 -45.45 -17.42
N ILE A 341 -1.78 -44.14 -17.64
CA ILE A 341 -2.32 -43.52 -18.86
C ILE A 341 -1.24 -42.98 -19.79
N LEU A 342 -0.04 -42.68 -19.26
CA LEU A 342 1.07 -42.13 -20.03
C LEU A 342 2.02 -43.24 -20.51
N PRO A 343 2.58 -43.12 -21.73
CA PRO A 343 3.66 -43.97 -22.20
C PRO A 343 4.85 -43.98 -21.23
N SER A 344 5.62 -45.07 -21.24
CA SER A 344 6.77 -45.27 -20.34
C SER A 344 7.89 -44.24 -20.50
N TYR A 345 7.96 -43.56 -21.65
CA TYR A 345 8.95 -42.52 -21.95
C TYR A 345 8.53 -41.12 -21.46
N CYS A 346 7.27 -40.92 -21.04
CA CYS A 346 6.80 -39.63 -20.52
C CYS A 346 7.31 -39.39 -19.09
N ASN A 347 7.56 -38.13 -18.74
CA ASN A 347 7.92 -37.76 -17.37
C ASN A 347 6.66 -37.60 -16.52
N ILE A 348 6.49 -38.48 -15.53
CA ILE A 348 5.35 -38.46 -14.59
C ILE A 348 5.62 -37.62 -13.34
N SER A 349 6.83 -37.08 -13.18
CA SER A 349 7.15 -36.07 -12.16
C SER A 349 6.86 -34.66 -12.69
N ASN A 350 6.88 -33.65 -11.84
CA ASN A 350 6.67 -32.25 -12.26
C ASN A 350 8.03 -31.65 -12.72
N PRO A 351 8.14 -31.04 -13.91
CA PRO A 351 7.12 -30.86 -14.97
C PRO A 351 6.64 -32.17 -15.61
N VAL A 352 5.31 -32.31 -15.73
CA VAL A 352 4.67 -33.47 -16.37
C VAL A 352 4.76 -33.31 -17.89
N ASP A 353 5.72 -34.01 -18.48
CA ASP A 353 5.97 -33.99 -19.93
C ASP A 353 5.22 -35.14 -20.60
N ILE A 354 4.19 -34.77 -21.37
CA ILE A 354 3.27 -35.67 -22.07
C ILE A 354 3.68 -35.91 -23.53
N PHE A 355 4.85 -35.37 -23.91
CA PHE A 355 5.55 -35.50 -25.18
C PHE A 355 4.82 -34.89 -26.38
N GLU A 356 5.57 -34.79 -27.48
CA GLU A 356 5.23 -34.07 -28.72
C GLU A 356 3.94 -34.54 -29.41
N GLU A 357 3.64 -35.85 -29.31
CA GLU A 357 2.49 -36.51 -29.91
C GLU A 357 1.20 -36.38 -29.08
N ALA A 358 1.18 -35.50 -28.09
CA ALA A 358 0.03 -35.34 -27.19
C ALA A 358 -1.20 -34.81 -27.92
N THR A 359 -2.27 -35.61 -27.97
CA THR A 359 -3.59 -35.22 -28.45
C THR A 359 -4.37 -34.42 -27.39
N PRO A 360 -5.44 -33.68 -27.76
CA PRO A 360 -6.32 -33.03 -26.79
C PRO A 360 -6.85 -33.99 -25.70
N ASP A 361 -7.15 -35.25 -26.05
CA ASP A 361 -7.59 -36.28 -25.08
C ASP A 361 -6.49 -36.67 -24.08
N ARG A 362 -5.21 -36.69 -24.51
CA ARG A 362 -4.08 -36.90 -23.60
C ARG A 362 -3.96 -35.73 -22.61
N PHE A 363 -4.09 -34.50 -23.08
CA PHE A 363 -4.16 -33.32 -22.21
C PHE A 363 -5.33 -33.42 -21.21
N ARG A 364 -6.54 -33.77 -21.67
CA ARG A 364 -7.72 -33.97 -20.82
C ARG A 364 -7.43 -34.96 -19.69
N SER A 365 -6.96 -36.15 -20.05
CA SER A 365 -6.71 -37.25 -19.10
C SER A 365 -5.67 -36.88 -18.04
N VAL A 366 -4.60 -36.18 -18.44
CA VAL A 366 -3.55 -35.73 -17.52
C VAL A 366 -4.05 -34.60 -16.63
N MET A 367 -4.80 -33.63 -17.18
CA MET A 367 -5.42 -32.57 -16.39
C MET A 367 -6.39 -33.15 -15.34
N GLU A 368 -7.27 -34.08 -15.71
CA GLU A 368 -8.21 -34.72 -14.78
C GLU A 368 -7.55 -35.34 -13.54
N ILE A 369 -6.33 -35.86 -13.70
CA ILE A 369 -5.53 -36.42 -12.62
C ILE A 369 -4.82 -35.31 -11.83
N CYS A 370 -4.10 -34.42 -12.51
CA CYS A 370 -3.29 -33.37 -11.88
C CYS A 370 -4.14 -32.34 -11.12
N LEU A 371 -5.33 -32.00 -11.61
CA LEU A 371 -6.23 -31.02 -10.98
C LEU A 371 -6.68 -31.45 -9.57
N LYS A 372 -6.67 -32.75 -9.28
CA LYS A 372 -7.04 -33.34 -7.98
C LYS A 372 -5.89 -33.40 -6.98
N ASP A 373 -4.65 -33.11 -7.39
CA ASP A 373 -3.48 -33.20 -6.51
C ASP A 373 -3.47 -32.09 -5.44
N GLU A 374 -3.44 -32.47 -4.17
CA GLU A 374 -3.54 -31.55 -3.03
C GLU A 374 -2.30 -30.67 -2.83
N ASN A 375 -1.12 -31.11 -3.28
CA ASN A 375 0.15 -30.39 -3.10
C ASN A 375 0.34 -29.24 -4.09
N THR A 376 -0.57 -29.11 -5.05
CA THR A 376 -0.54 -28.11 -6.11
C THR A 376 -1.37 -26.87 -5.75
N ASN A 377 -0.80 -25.66 -5.94
CA ASN A 377 -1.50 -24.39 -5.72
C ASN A 377 -1.90 -23.66 -7.00
N GLY A 378 -1.40 -24.08 -8.17
CA GLY A 378 -1.81 -23.60 -9.48
C GLY A 378 -1.21 -24.45 -10.60
N PHE A 379 -1.68 -24.24 -11.83
CA PHE A 379 -1.27 -25.00 -13.01
C PHE A 379 -0.77 -24.07 -14.10
N LEU A 380 0.32 -24.47 -14.76
CA LEU A 380 0.79 -23.90 -16.01
C LEU A 380 0.75 -24.96 -17.09
N LEU A 381 -0.09 -24.75 -18.11
CA LEU A 381 -0.08 -25.57 -19.32
C LEU A 381 0.80 -24.91 -20.35
N ILE A 382 1.79 -25.63 -20.86
CA ILE A 382 2.65 -25.17 -21.94
C ILE A 382 2.29 -25.98 -23.17
N TYR A 383 1.95 -25.28 -24.24
CA TYR A 383 1.68 -25.90 -25.54
C TYR A 383 2.54 -25.26 -26.61
N SER A 384 3.31 -26.09 -27.28
CA SER A 384 3.98 -25.77 -28.54
C SER A 384 3.28 -26.53 -29.66
N PRO A 385 2.77 -25.88 -30.72
CA PRO A 385 2.06 -26.58 -31.77
C PRO A 385 2.97 -27.57 -32.48
N GLN A 386 2.52 -28.82 -32.50
CA GLN A 386 3.10 -29.91 -33.27
C GLN A 386 1.97 -30.64 -34.01
N ALA A 387 2.29 -31.43 -35.03
CA ALA A 387 1.32 -31.98 -35.99
C ALA A 387 0.18 -32.86 -35.39
N ALA A 388 0.23 -33.19 -34.09
CA ALA A 388 -0.68 -34.14 -33.44
C ALA A 388 -1.94 -33.54 -32.77
N ALA A 389 -1.98 -32.24 -32.46
CA ALA A 389 -3.11 -31.63 -31.75
C ALA A 389 -3.63 -30.38 -32.44
N ASP A 390 -4.95 -30.28 -32.65
CA ASP A 390 -5.57 -29.06 -33.14
C ASP A 390 -5.67 -28.01 -32.01
N PRO A 391 -5.11 -26.78 -32.20
CA PRO A 391 -5.13 -25.73 -31.20
C PRO A 391 -6.52 -25.37 -30.67
N ILE A 392 -7.54 -25.36 -31.53
CA ILE A 392 -8.90 -24.94 -31.18
C ILE A 392 -9.57 -26.02 -30.32
N GLU A 393 -9.40 -27.29 -30.67
CA GLU A 393 -9.88 -28.41 -29.87
C GLU A 393 -9.20 -28.49 -28.49
N LEU A 394 -7.89 -28.24 -28.44
CA LEU A 394 -7.16 -28.16 -27.17
C LEU A 394 -7.67 -27.01 -26.29
N ALA A 395 -7.90 -25.82 -26.85
CA ALA A 395 -8.45 -24.68 -26.11
C ALA A 395 -9.83 -24.97 -25.50
N LYS A 396 -10.71 -25.66 -26.24
CA LYS A 396 -12.01 -26.12 -25.72
C LYS A 396 -11.84 -27.11 -24.57
N THR A 397 -10.93 -28.08 -24.73
CA THR A 397 -10.63 -29.08 -23.71
C THR A 397 -10.12 -28.43 -22.41
N ILE A 398 -9.16 -27.50 -22.52
CA ILE A 398 -8.64 -26.76 -21.35
C ILE A 398 -9.77 -25.97 -20.69
N SER A 399 -10.65 -25.32 -21.47
CA SER A 399 -11.78 -24.55 -20.95
C SER A 399 -12.77 -25.41 -20.17
N GLU A 400 -13.09 -26.61 -20.66
CA GLU A 400 -13.94 -27.57 -19.94
C GLU A 400 -13.30 -28.02 -18.63
N MET A 401 -12.00 -28.35 -18.68
CA MET A 401 -11.26 -28.83 -17.52
C MET A 401 -11.07 -27.76 -16.44
N ALA A 402 -10.92 -26.50 -16.83
CA ALA A 402 -10.77 -25.38 -15.89
C ALA A 402 -11.96 -25.24 -14.93
N ASN A 403 -13.17 -25.59 -15.37
CA ASN A 403 -14.38 -25.55 -14.53
C ASN A 403 -14.39 -26.58 -13.39
N GLN A 404 -13.49 -27.58 -13.43
CA GLN A 404 -13.42 -28.63 -12.41
C GLN A 404 -12.57 -28.23 -11.19
N THR A 405 -11.88 -27.10 -11.24
CA THR A 405 -10.99 -26.65 -10.16
C THR A 405 -11.23 -25.20 -9.78
N LYS A 406 -10.87 -24.85 -8.54
CA LYS A 406 -10.78 -23.45 -8.09
C LYS A 406 -9.35 -22.91 -8.13
N LYS A 407 -8.36 -23.78 -8.38
CA LYS A 407 -6.94 -23.41 -8.46
C LYS A 407 -6.68 -22.69 -9.79
N PRO A 408 -5.84 -21.64 -9.81
CA PRO A 408 -5.55 -20.91 -11.04
C PRO A 408 -4.93 -21.80 -12.11
N ILE A 409 -5.36 -21.60 -13.35
CA ILE A 409 -4.81 -22.21 -14.55
C ILE A 409 -4.30 -21.10 -15.47
N LEU A 410 -3.02 -21.16 -15.82
CA LEU A 410 -2.37 -20.28 -16.79
C LEU A 410 -1.95 -21.12 -17.99
N VAL A 411 -2.01 -20.53 -19.20
CA VAL A 411 -1.64 -21.22 -20.44
C VAL A 411 -0.54 -20.44 -21.16
N SER A 412 0.55 -21.10 -21.51
CA SER A 412 1.55 -20.58 -22.43
C SER A 412 1.35 -21.24 -23.80
N PHE A 413 0.90 -20.47 -24.78
CA PHE A 413 0.67 -20.92 -26.15
C PHE A 413 1.77 -20.36 -27.05
N MET A 414 2.69 -21.20 -27.50
CA MET A 414 3.92 -20.75 -28.16
C MET A 414 3.78 -20.70 -29.68
N SER A 415 2.75 -20.01 -30.20
CA SER A 415 2.55 -19.78 -31.64
C SER A 415 1.59 -18.62 -31.93
N GLU A 416 1.86 -17.92 -33.04
CA GLU A 416 1.13 -16.74 -33.52
C GLU A 416 0.34 -16.99 -34.81
N ASP A 417 0.27 -18.23 -35.28
CA ASP A 417 -0.54 -18.58 -36.44
C ASP A 417 -2.04 -18.31 -36.19
N LYS A 418 -2.82 -18.18 -37.26
CA LYS A 418 -4.23 -17.78 -37.17
C LYS A 418 -5.04 -18.73 -36.27
N ARG A 419 -4.80 -20.05 -36.34
CA ARG A 419 -5.56 -21.01 -35.52
C ARG A 419 -5.19 -20.89 -34.05
N SER A 420 -3.91 -20.72 -33.72
CA SER A 420 -3.48 -20.47 -32.34
C SER A 420 -4.09 -19.18 -31.79
N ARG A 421 -4.14 -18.09 -32.57
CA ARG A 421 -4.81 -16.85 -32.14
C ARG A 421 -6.31 -17.03 -31.88
N ASP A 422 -7.00 -17.83 -32.71
CA ASP A 422 -8.41 -18.14 -32.49
C ASP A 422 -8.61 -19.05 -31.25
N ALA A 423 -7.69 -19.97 -30.99
CA ALA A 423 -7.65 -20.79 -29.77
C ALA A 423 -7.42 -19.92 -28.50
N CYS A 424 -6.47 -18.98 -28.55
CA CYS A 424 -6.23 -18.02 -27.46
C CYS A 424 -7.46 -17.19 -27.12
N LYS A 425 -8.21 -16.71 -28.14
CA LYS A 425 -9.48 -16.00 -27.93
C LYS A 425 -10.53 -16.86 -27.21
N ILE A 426 -10.62 -18.15 -27.55
CA ILE A 426 -11.53 -19.08 -26.86
C ILE A 426 -11.16 -19.20 -25.38
N LEU A 427 -9.88 -19.36 -25.06
CA LEU A 427 -9.39 -19.42 -23.68
C LEU A 427 -9.70 -18.13 -22.91
N GLN A 428 -9.42 -16.96 -23.50
CA GLN A 428 -9.69 -15.66 -22.89
C GLN A 428 -11.19 -15.44 -22.64
N GLN A 429 -12.06 -15.83 -23.59
CA GLN A 429 -13.52 -15.79 -23.41
C GLN A 429 -14.00 -16.68 -22.26
N ASN A 430 -13.33 -17.81 -22.03
CA ASN A 430 -13.55 -18.70 -20.89
C ASN A 430 -12.76 -18.29 -19.63
N ARG A 431 -12.25 -17.05 -19.59
CA ARG A 431 -11.50 -16.47 -18.46
C ARG A 431 -10.23 -17.23 -18.11
N ILE A 432 -9.47 -17.70 -19.10
CA ILE A 432 -8.16 -18.33 -18.90
C ILE A 432 -7.09 -17.42 -19.50
N PRO A 433 -6.13 -16.91 -18.71
CA PRO A 433 -5.07 -16.05 -19.21
C PRO A 433 -4.09 -16.85 -20.05
N VAL A 434 -3.76 -16.29 -21.22
CA VAL A 434 -2.85 -16.90 -22.20
C VAL A 434 -1.63 -16.02 -22.39
N PHE A 435 -0.46 -16.65 -22.44
CA PHE A 435 0.84 -16.00 -22.57
C PHE A 435 1.59 -16.57 -23.76
N ASN A 436 2.46 -15.74 -24.35
CA ASN A 436 3.26 -16.17 -25.51
C ASN A 436 4.51 -16.94 -25.09
N THR A 437 4.96 -16.76 -23.84
CA THR A 437 6.13 -17.45 -23.30
C THR A 437 5.87 -18.02 -21.91
N PRO A 438 6.52 -19.14 -21.55
CA PRO A 438 6.35 -19.74 -20.23
C PRO A 438 6.83 -18.84 -19.09
N GLU A 439 7.86 -18.02 -19.31
CA GLU A 439 8.41 -17.10 -18.32
C GLU A 439 7.39 -16.00 -17.97
N GLN A 440 6.64 -15.49 -18.95
CA GLN A 440 5.56 -14.53 -18.70
C GLN A 440 4.45 -15.14 -17.83
N ALA A 441 4.08 -16.39 -18.11
CA ALA A 441 3.08 -17.11 -17.32
C ALA A 441 3.57 -17.35 -15.88
N VAL A 442 4.81 -17.81 -15.71
CA VAL A 442 5.43 -17.99 -14.38
C VAL A 442 5.55 -16.67 -13.62
N SER A 443 5.98 -15.60 -14.29
CA SER A 443 6.04 -14.25 -13.72
C SER A 443 4.68 -13.82 -13.18
N THR A 444 3.65 -14.01 -14.00
CA THR A 444 2.27 -13.67 -13.65
C THR A 444 1.75 -14.50 -12.48
N PHE A 445 2.01 -15.81 -12.46
CA PHE A 445 1.69 -16.67 -11.31
C PHE A 445 2.34 -16.17 -10.01
N MET A 446 3.62 -15.79 -10.07
CA MET A 446 4.32 -15.26 -8.90
C MET A 446 3.80 -13.88 -8.46
N TYR A 447 3.38 -13.02 -9.39
CA TYR A 447 2.69 -11.76 -9.05
C TYR A 447 1.33 -12.01 -8.39
N MET A 448 0.55 -12.98 -8.89
CA MET A 448 -0.72 -13.38 -8.27
C MET A 448 -0.50 -13.94 -6.85
N TYR A 449 0.57 -14.71 -6.63
CA TYR A 449 0.92 -15.19 -5.30
C TYR A 449 1.37 -14.05 -4.37
N SER A 450 2.17 -13.10 -4.86
CA SER A 450 2.53 -11.90 -4.11
C SER A 450 1.30 -11.08 -3.73
N TYR A 451 0.30 -11.00 -4.61
CA TYR A 451 -0.99 -10.37 -4.29
C TYR A 451 -1.68 -11.06 -3.11
N THR A 452 -1.77 -12.41 -3.10
CA THR A 452 -2.31 -13.17 -1.96
C THR A 452 -1.60 -12.79 -0.66
N GLN A 453 -0.27 -12.76 -0.66
CA GLN A 453 0.52 -12.39 0.51
C GLN A 453 0.26 -10.95 0.96
N ASN A 454 0.18 -10.01 0.02
CA ASN A 454 -0.07 -8.59 0.32
C ASN A 454 -1.49 -8.40 0.89
N LEU A 455 -2.48 -9.15 0.41
CA LEU A 455 -3.83 -9.15 0.98
C LEU A 455 -3.85 -9.70 2.42
N GLU A 456 -3.06 -10.73 2.74
CA GLU A 456 -2.90 -11.23 4.12
C GLU A 456 -2.35 -10.14 5.05
N LEU A 457 -1.38 -9.34 4.59
CA LEU A 457 -0.83 -8.22 5.36
C LEU A 457 -1.88 -7.14 5.65
N LEU A 458 -2.87 -6.94 4.77
CA LEU A 458 -3.97 -6.01 5.01
C LEU A 458 -4.87 -6.47 6.16
N TYR A 459 -5.02 -7.77 6.42
CA TYR A 459 -5.81 -8.29 7.55
C TYR A 459 -5.15 -8.06 8.90
N GLN A 460 -3.84 -7.80 8.92
CA GLN A 460 -3.11 -7.62 10.15
C GLN A 460 -3.43 -6.26 10.76
N THR A 461 -4.29 -6.26 11.77
CA THR A 461 -4.42 -5.11 12.65
C THR A 461 -3.25 -5.09 13.63
N PRO A 462 -2.49 -4.00 13.64
CA PRO A 462 -1.50 -3.77 14.66
C PRO A 462 -2.20 -3.77 16.02
N GLU A 463 -1.99 -4.81 16.83
CA GLU A 463 -2.46 -4.78 18.21
C GLU A 463 -1.76 -3.62 18.91
N ALA A 464 -2.53 -2.75 19.56
CA ALA A 464 -1.97 -1.93 20.61
C ALA A 464 -1.55 -2.89 21.72
N LEU A 465 -0.27 -3.27 21.77
CA LEU A 465 0.27 -3.93 22.95
C LEU A 465 -0.15 -3.08 24.15
N SER A 466 -0.79 -3.70 25.13
CA SER A 466 -0.96 -3.14 26.46
C SER A 466 0.43 -3.13 27.12
N ILE A 467 1.32 -2.26 26.65
CA ILE A 467 2.49 -1.90 27.41
C ILE A 467 1.94 -1.15 28.60
N GLU A 468 2.11 -1.72 29.80
CA GLU A 468 1.82 -1.05 31.07
C GLU A 468 2.36 0.39 30.99
N SER A 469 1.55 1.34 31.45
CA SER A 469 1.75 2.80 31.36
C SER A 469 3.22 3.18 31.31
N THR A 470 3.76 3.36 30.09
CA THR A 470 5.11 3.85 29.91
C THR A 470 5.13 5.30 30.39
N ASP A 471 6.11 5.66 31.22
CA ASP A 471 6.32 7.02 31.73
C ASP A 471 6.82 7.93 30.59
N SER A 472 5.96 8.15 29.61
CA SER A 472 6.21 8.95 28.41
C SER A 472 6.49 10.41 28.74
N LYS A 473 5.95 10.92 29.87
CA LYS A 473 6.21 12.28 30.34
C LYS A 473 7.70 12.50 30.60
N SER A 474 8.34 11.60 31.37
CA SER A 474 9.77 11.72 31.68
C SER A 474 10.66 11.71 30.43
N LEU A 475 10.31 10.90 29.43
CA LEU A 475 11.06 10.81 28.16
C LEU A 475 10.85 12.06 27.28
N LYS A 476 9.63 12.59 27.22
CA LYS A 476 9.35 13.85 26.51
C LYS A 476 10.10 15.03 27.11
N ASP A 477 10.25 15.07 28.43
CA ASP A 477 11.05 16.12 29.09
C ASP A 477 12.54 16.04 28.71
N ILE A 478 13.09 14.83 28.51
CA ILE A 478 14.46 14.65 28.01
C ILE A 478 14.57 15.21 26.58
N LEU A 479 13.65 14.86 25.68
CA LEU A 479 13.65 15.37 24.30
C LEU A 479 13.55 16.88 24.26
N ARG A 480 12.60 17.46 24.99
CA ARG A 480 12.41 18.92 25.07
C ARG A 480 13.68 19.62 25.53
N ARG A 481 14.35 19.12 26.57
CA ARG A 481 15.61 19.71 27.04
C ARG A 481 16.73 19.64 26.01
N SER A 482 16.86 18.52 25.30
CA SER A 482 17.86 18.36 24.24
C SER A 482 17.56 19.24 23.03
N ILE A 483 16.29 19.35 22.63
CA ILE A 483 15.85 20.25 21.54
C ILE A 483 16.10 21.71 21.90
N CYS A 484 15.74 22.15 23.12
CA CYS A 484 16.04 23.51 23.59
C CYS A 484 17.54 23.84 23.66
N ARG A 485 18.42 22.83 23.66
CA ARG A 485 19.89 22.97 23.61
C ARG A 485 20.45 22.81 22.21
N GLU A 486 19.59 22.65 21.20
CA GLU A 486 19.96 22.38 19.81
C GLU A 486 20.85 21.12 19.64
N GLU A 487 20.71 20.16 20.56
CA GLU A 487 21.44 18.89 20.49
C GLU A 487 20.92 18.06 19.31
N LYS A 488 21.76 17.77 18.32
CA LYS A 488 21.38 16.97 17.13
C LYS A 488 21.10 15.49 17.45
N SER A 489 21.63 14.97 18.55
CA SER A 489 21.49 13.56 18.93
C SER A 489 21.55 13.35 20.43
N LEU A 490 20.92 12.29 20.92
CA LEU A 490 20.99 11.89 22.32
C LEU A 490 22.23 11.02 22.58
N GLY A 491 22.89 11.28 23.71
CA GLY A 491 23.99 10.44 24.19
C GLY A 491 23.55 9.00 24.50
N LEU A 492 24.50 8.06 24.45
CA LEU A 492 24.26 6.60 24.57
C LEU A 492 23.38 6.23 25.78
N LYS A 493 23.62 6.83 26.95
CA LYS A 493 22.85 6.54 28.18
C LYS A 493 21.38 6.91 28.03
N ASN A 494 21.07 8.05 27.42
CA ASN A 494 19.70 8.47 27.16
C ASN A 494 19.07 7.58 26.08
N SER A 495 19.77 7.28 25.00
CA SER A 495 19.29 6.38 23.95
C SER A 495 18.92 4.99 24.48
N LEU A 496 19.75 4.40 25.34
CA LEU A 496 19.44 3.12 25.99
C LEU A 496 18.29 3.24 27.02
N LEU A 497 18.13 4.39 27.68
CA LEU A 497 17.02 4.61 28.62
C LEU A 497 15.66 4.56 27.90
N PHE A 498 15.55 5.13 26.69
CA PHE A 498 14.35 5.03 25.86
C PHE A 498 13.99 3.57 25.58
N LEU A 499 14.94 2.76 25.13
CA LEU A 499 14.74 1.34 24.87
C LEU A 499 14.30 0.60 26.14
N LYS A 500 14.98 0.84 27.27
CA LYS A 500 14.67 0.22 28.56
C LYS A 500 13.25 0.53 29.03
N LYS A 501 12.78 1.78 28.89
CA LYS A 501 11.41 2.20 29.27
C LYS A 501 10.33 1.54 28.41
N TYR A 502 10.64 1.17 27.17
CA TYR A 502 9.78 0.37 26.29
C TYR A 502 9.96 -1.15 26.48
N ASN A 503 10.62 -1.58 27.55
CA ASN A 503 10.90 -2.98 27.86
C ASN A 503 11.69 -3.70 26.75
N ILE A 504 12.57 -2.98 26.07
CA ILE A 504 13.61 -3.53 25.17
C ILE A 504 14.87 -3.70 26.03
N PRO A 505 15.37 -4.94 26.23
CA PRO A 505 16.52 -5.16 27.11
C PRO A 505 17.79 -4.47 26.59
N THR A 506 18.46 -3.75 27.49
CA THR A 506 19.71 -3.03 27.19
C THR A 506 20.84 -3.52 28.06
N VAL A 507 22.06 -3.48 27.54
CA VAL A 507 23.24 -3.81 28.31
C VAL A 507 23.46 -2.79 29.44
N ARG A 508 23.93 -3.27 30.61
CA ARG A 508 24.33 -2.38 31.69
C ARG A 508 25.48 -1.48 31.19
N THR A 509 25.30 -0.18 31.31
CA THR A 509 26.23 0.81 30.77
C THR A 509 26.52 1.86 31.84
N GLU A 510 27.79 1.99 32.21
CA GLU A 510 28.29 3.03 33.10
C GLU A 510 29.21 3.97 32.30
N ILE A 511 29.00 5.28 32.42
CA ILE A 511 29.86 6.29 31.78
C ILE A 511 30.85 6.76 32.82
N VAL A 512 32.13 6.76 32.47
CA VAL A 512 33.24 7.17 33.33
C VAL A 512 34.08 8.25 32.65
N TYR A 513 34.70 9.10 33.46
CA TYR A 513 35.55 10.21 32.99
C TYR A 513 37.01 10.09 33.45
N SER A 514 37.33 9.05 34.23
CA SER A 514 38.70 8.76 34.66
C SER A 514 38.99 7.26 34.71
N SER A 515 40.26 6.90 34.58
CA SER A 515 40.74 5.51 34.71
C SER A 515 40.43 4.90 36.10
N LYS A 516 40.46 5.71 37.16
CA LYS A 516 40.10 5.27 38.54
C LYS A 516 38.61 4.91 38.64
N GLU A 517 37.73 5.75 38.10
CA GLU A 517 36.30 5.44 38.01
C GLU A 517 36.05 4.19 37.15
N ALA A 518 36.78 4.08 36.04
CA ALA A 518 36.70 2.97 35.11
C ALA A 518 36.96 1.63 35.80
N LYS A 519 38.03 1.53 36.60
CA LYS A 519 38.33 0.38 37.45
C LYS A 519 37.19 0.07 38.43
N SER A 520 36.73 1.08 39.17
CA SER A 520 35.68 0.88 40.19
C SER A 520 34.40 0.32 39.57
N GLN A 521 33.98 0.83 38.42
CA GLN A 521 32.78 0.35 37.73
C GLN A 521 32.99 -1.03 37.10
N ALA A 522 34.14 -1.28 36.47
CA ALA A 522 34.44 -2.59 35.91
C ALA A 522 34.47 -3.70 36.97
N SER A 523 35.03 -3.44 38.16
CA SER A 523 34.98 -4.39 39.28
C SER A 523 33.55 -4.68 39.76
N LYS A 524 32.64 -3.70 39.72
CA LYS A 524 31.22 -3.88 40.05
C LYS A 524 30.42 -4.61 38.98
N ILE A 525 30.84 -4.50 37.71
CA ILE A 525 30.21 -5.18 36.57
C ILE A 525 30.70 -6.64 36.48
N GLY A 526 31.98 -6.86 36.76
CA GLY A 526 32.67 -8.14 36.56
C GLY A 526 33.34 -8.22 35.18
N TYR A 527 34.54 -8.78 35.15
CA TYR A 527 35.32 -9.00 33.92
C TYR A 527 34.87 -10.27 33.19
N PRO A 528 35.00 -10.35 31.85
CA PRO A 528 35.54 -9.32 30.96
C PRO A 528 34.54 -8.20 30.63
N VAL A 529 35.07 -6.99 30.39
CA VAL A 529 34.30 -5.79 30.02
C VAL A 529 34.67 -5.28 28.62
N VAL A 530 33.81 -4.41 28.09
CA VAL A 530 33.98 -3.67 26.85
C VAL A 530 34.08 -2.19 27.19
N MET A 531 35.01 -1.49 26.53
CA MET A 531 35.19 -0.06 26.66
C MET A 531 34.88 0.62 25.32
N LYS A 532 33.97 1.60 25.33
CA LYS A 532 33.57 2.36 24.13
C LYS A 532 33.76 3.85 24.37
N LEU A 533 34.51 4.50 23.49
CA LEU A 533 34.65 5.95 23.46
C LEU A 533 33.31 6.62 23.08
N LEU A 534 32.93 7.67 23.80
CA LEU A 534 31.73 8.46 23.53
C LEU A 534 32.12 9.85 23.02
N SER A 535 31.71 10.14 21.78
CA SER A 535 31.81 11.46 21.18
C SER A 535 30.71 11.62 20.13
N PRO A 536 29.94 12.72 20.11
CA PRO A 536 28.90 12.98 19.10
C PRO A 536 29.44 12.95 17.66
N GLN A 537 30.69 13.35 17.47
CA GLN A 537 31.36 13.43 16.17
C GLN A 537 31.91 12.07 15.69
N LEU A 538 31.83 11.00 16.50
CA LEU A 538 32.33 9.65 16.17
C LEU A 538 31.20 8.60 16.20
N PRO A 539 30.25 8.62 15.25
CA PRO A 539 29.16 7.64 15.20
C PRO A 539 29.64 6.20 14.91
N HIS A 540 30.66 6.03 14.05
CA HIS A 540 31.24 4.71 13.72
C HIS A 540 32.45 4.36 14.59
N LYS A 541 32.20 4.06 15.86
CA LYS A 541 33.22 3.83 16.91
C LYS A 541 34.23 2.74 16.55
N LEU A 542 33.80 1.66 15.88
CA LEU A 542 34.68 0.52 15.52
C LEU A 542 35.66 0.84 14.37
N LYS A 543 35.29 1.70 13.41
CA LYS A 543 36.18 2.10 12.30
C LYS A 543 37.29 3.04 12.77
N ASN A 544 37.10 3.72 13.91
CA ASN A 544 38.02 4.71 14.47
C ASN A 544 38.80 4.19 15.69
N GLU A 545 38.93 2.86 15.85
CA GLU A 545 39.54 2.21 17.03
C GLU A 545 38.95 2.68 18.38
N GLY A 546 37.71 3.17 18.40
CA GLY A 546 37.01 3.69 19.57
C GLY A 546 36.33 2.62 20.44
N VAL A 547 36.58 1.34 20.16
CA VAL A 547 36.02 0.21 20.93
C VAL A 547 37.12 -0.80 21.23
N ILE A 548 37.29 -1.14 22.51
CA ILE A 548 38.16 -2.23 22.96
C ILE A 548 37.30 -3.33 23.59
N LEU A 549 37.44 -4.54 23.05
CA LEU A 549 36.72 -5.74 23.50
C LEU A 549 37.63 -6.61 24.39
N ASN A 550 37.01 -7.50 25.17
CA ASN A 550 37.71 -8.50 26.00
C ASN A 550 38.72 -7.92 27.00
N VAL A 551 38.41 -6.78 27.63
CA VAL A 551 39.23 -6.27 28.73
C VAL A 551 39.07 -7.20 29.91
N CYS A 552 40.11 -7.96 30.27
CA CYS A 552 40.01 -9.11 31.16
C CYS A 552 40.43 -8.83 32.62
N SER A 553 41.14 -7.73 32.87
CA SER A 553 41.68 -7.41 34.19
C SER A 553 41.75 -5.91 34.46
N SER A 554 42.06 -5.54 35.70
CA SER A 554 42.22 -4.14 36.11
C SER A 554 43.46 -3.48 35.53
N SER A 555 44.55 -4.23 35.30
CA SER A 555 45.76 -3.73 34.64
C SER A 555 45.53 -3.52 33.14
N ASP A 556 44.87 -4.48 32.49
CA ASP A 556 44.49 -4.40 31.07
C ASP A 556 43.53 -3.22 30.79
N LEU A 557 42.65 -2.93 31.76
CA LEU A 557 41.73 -1.80 31.68
C LEU A 557 42.43 -0.44 31.66
N GLU A 558 43.49 -0.22 32.44
CA GLU A 558 44.23 1.06 32.40
C GLU A 558 44.90 1.28 31.05
N VAL A 559 45.60 0.25 30.58
CA VAL A 559 46.27 0.30 29.27
C VAL A 559 45.25 0.56 28.16
N SER A 560 44.08 -0.08 28.24
CA SER A 560 42.98 0.12 27.32
C SER A 560 42.36 1.52 27.41
N TYR A 561 42.23 2.09 28.61
CA TYR A 561 41.74 3.44 28.84
C TYR A 561 42.66 4.47 28.18
N ASP A 562 43.95 4.38 28.47
CA ASP A 562 44.96 5.32 27.94
C ASP A 562 45.06 5.19 26.42
N ARG A 563 44.93 3.98 25.87
CA ARG A 563 44.86 3.76 24.43
C ARG A 563 43.66 4.47 23.79
N LEU A 564 42.46 4.34 24.35
CA LEU A 564 41.27 5.03 23.83
C LEU A 564 41.42 6.55 23.89
N LEU A 565 41.97 7.09 24.97
CA LEU A 565 42.18 8.52 25.12
C LEU A 565 43.24 9.05 24.13
N ASN A 566 44.33 8.32 23.95
CA ASN A 566 45.35 8.65 22.96
C ASN A 566 44.80 8.57 21.53
N ASN A 567 43.96 7.59 21.22
CA ASN A 567 43.30 7.48 19.93
C ASN A 567 42.34 8.66 19.69
N PHE A 568 41.56 9.06 20.71
CA PHE A 568 40.71 10.25 20.63
C PHE A 568 41.52 11.53 20.37
N ASN A 569 42.61 11.75 21.12
CA ASN A 569 43.47 12.93 20.96
C ASN A 569 44.16 13.00 19.58
N LYS A 570 44.31 11.87 18.88
CA LYS A 570 44.81 11.83 17.50
C LYS A 570 43.73 12.12 16.45
N LEU A 571 42.46 11.98 16.80
CA LEU A 571 41.30 12.11 15.92
C LEU A 571 40.66 13.50 16.08
N ASN A 572 41.09 14.47 15.25
CA ASN A 572 40.53 15.83 15.08
C ASN A 572 40.49 16.74 16.33
N SER A 573 40.90 18.00 16.18
CA SER A 573 40.94 19.01 17.26
C SER A 573 39.57 19.45 17.80
N ASP A 574 38.51 19.20 17.04
CA ASP A 574 37.17 19.77 17.29
C ASP A 574 36.17 18.74 17.84
N ALA A 575 36.62 17.51 18.13
CA ALA A 575 35.76 16.46 18.68
C ALA A 575 35.54 16.67 20.20
N GLU A 576 34.30 16.51 20.67
CA GLU A 576 33.99 16.63 22.10
C GLU A 576 34.09 15.27 22.79
N PHE A 577 34.82 15.23 23.92
CA PHE A 577 34.93 14.03 24.75
C PHE A 577 33.75 13.94 25.72
N HIS A 578 32.88 12.95 25.54
CA HIS A 578 31.70 12.73 26.41
C HIS A 578 31.88 11.56 27.39
N GLY A 579 33.11 11.04 27.52
CA GLY A 579 33.47 9.95 28.43
C GLY A 579 33.74 8.61 27.75
N ILE A 580 33.99 7.57 28.55
CA ILE A 580 34.11 6.18 28.09
C ILE A 580 32.98 5.37 28.73
N ALA A 581 32.24 4.62 27.91
CA ALA A 581 31.24 3.67 28.36
C ALA A 581 31.88 2.32 28.70
N ILE A 582 31.56 1.79 29.88
CA ILE A 582 31.94 0.45 30.33
C ILE A 582 30.71 -0.44 30.35
N GLN A 583 30.81 -1.58 29.67
CA GLN A 583 29.73 -2.56 29.52
C GLN A 583 30.27 -3.98 29.78
N PRO A 584 29.47 -4.93 30.31
CA PRO A 584 29.85 -6.33 30.35
C PRO A 584 30.03 -6.90 28.94
N MET A 585 31.03 -7.75 28.74
CA MET A 585 31.23 -8.47 27.48
C MET A 585 30.23 -9.62 27.35
N LEU A 586 29.29 -9.52 26.40
CA LEU A 586 28.35 -10.60 26.11
C LEU A 586 29.04 -11.67 25.24
N ARG A 587 28.96 -12.94 25.65
CA ARG A 587 29.56 -14.07 24.90
C ARG A 587 28.87 -14.24 23.53
N ARG A 588 29.65 -14.44 22.47
CA ARG A 588 29.23 -14.52 21.04
C ARG A 588 28.42 -15.77 20.63
N ASN A 589 27.68 -16.40 21.54
CA ASN A 589 26.84 -17.55 21.20
C ASN A 589 25.46 -17.07 20.67
N GLY A 590 25.47 -16.16 19.70
CA GLY A 590 24.28 -15.49 19.21
C GLY A 590 24.51 -14.73 17.91
N PHE A 591 23.42 -14.23 17.32
CA PHE A 591 23.43 -13.44 16.10
C PHE A 591 23.45 -11.94 16.43
N GLU A 592 24.13 -11.16 15.62
CA GLU A 592 24.11 -9.70 15.66
C GLU A 592 23.05 -9.19 14.67
N LEU A 593 22.03 -8.52 15.19
CA LEU A 593 20.93 -7.97 14.39
C LEU A 593 20.93 -6.44 14.45
N LEU A 594 20.43 -5.84 13.38
CA LEU A 594 20.16 -4.42 13.25
C LEU A 594 18.66 -4.18 13.43
N VAL A 595 18.30 -3.23 14.31
CA VAL A 595 16.94 -2.68 14.36
C VAL A 595 17.05 -1.17 14.36
N GLY A 596 16.45 -0.52 13.38
CA GLY A 596 16.50 0.93 13.26
C GLY A 596 15.18 1.52 12.79
N SER A 597 15.07 2.85 12.86
CA SER A 597 13.98 3.60 12.27
C SER A 597 14.51 4.91 11.74
N LYS A 598 13.93 5.39 10.64
CA LYS A 598 14.26 6.66 10.01
C LYS A 598 13.00 7.33 9.50
N LYS A 599 12.96 8.66 9.51
CA LYS A 599 11.95 9.42 8.76
C LYS A 599 12.34 9.51 7.28
N ASP A 600 11.56 8.85 6.44
CA ASP A 600 11.54 9.04 5.01
C ASP A 600 10.81 10.34 4.65
N SER A 601 11.26 11.04 3.61
CA SER A 601 10.71 12.34 3.21
C SER A 601 9.30 12.24 2.60
N GLN A 602 8.92 11.08 2.08
CA GLN A 602 7.63 10.86 1.43
C GLN A 602 6.69 10.04 2.32
N PHE A 603 7.19 8.95 2.92
CA PHE A 603 6.40 7.99 3.68
C PHE A 603 6.52 8.13 5.21
N GLY A 604 7.25 9.13 5.71
CA GLY A 604 7.42 9.34 7.15
C GLY A 604 8.24 8.21 7.80
N SER A 605 7.92 7.85 9.05
CA SER A 605 8.71 6.88 9.79
C SER A 605 8.65 5.47 9.21
N VAL A 606 9.82 4.90 8.96
CA VAL A 606 10.03 3.51 8.53
C VAL A 606 10.88 2.76 9.53
N ILE A 607 10.65 1.46 9.68
CA ILE A 607 11.43 0.55 10.53
C ILE A 607 12.32 -0.31 9.64
N LEU A 608 13.57 -0.49 10.04
CA LEU A 608 14.57 -1.32 9.39
C LEU A 608 14.90 -2.51 10.29
N PHE A 609 15.00 -3.69 9.69
CA PHE A 609 15.48 -4.90 10.34
C PHE A 609 16.47 -5.62 9.42
N GLY A 610 17.58 -6.12 9.96
CA GLY A 610 18.58 -6.80 9.14
C GLY A 610 19.72 -7.42 9.93
N THR A 611 20.74 -7.85 9.18
CA THR A 611 22.03 -8.27 9.76
C THR A 611 22.70 -7.08 10.43
N GLY A 612 23.12 -7.22 11.68
CA GLY A 612 23.82 -6.18 12.45
C GLY A 612 25.33 -6.41 12.56
N GLY A 613 25.99 -5.54 13.31
CA GLY A 613 27.42 -5.61 13.58
C GLY A 613 28.29 -5.06 12.46
N THR A 614 29.54 -5.52 12.39
CA THR A 614 30.54 -5.03 11.41
C THR A 614 30.22 -5.40 9.97
N ASN A 615 29.41 -6.44 9.77
CA ASN A 615 29.13 -7.00 8.45
C ASN A 615 27.94 -6.33 7.75
N THR A 616 27.26 -5.39 8.43
CA THR A 616 26.06 -4.70 7.94
C THR A 616 26.25 -4.07 6.54
N GLU A 617 27.40 -3.41 6.31
CA GLU A 617 27.69 -2.73 5.04
C GLU A 617 27.97 -3.68 3.86
N PHE A 618 28.38 -4.92 4.13
CA PHE A 618 28.80 -5.88 3.11
C PHE A 618 27.64 -6.70 2.53
N PHE A 619 26.68 -7.12 3.37
CA PHE A 619 25.63 -8.05 2.94
C PHE A 619 24.36 -7.37 2.40
N LYS A 620 24.15 -6.07 2.66
CA LYS A 620 22.92 -5.33 2.31
C LYS A 620 21.63 -6.09 2.66
N ASP A 621 21.66 -6.89 3.73
CA ASP A 621 20.57 -7.75 4.16
C ASP A 621 19.63 -6.99 5.10
N ILE A 622 18.78 -6.15 4.52
CA ILE A 622 17.87 -5.27 5.24
C ILE A 622 16.47 -5.36 4.65
N ALA A 623 15.48 -5.45 5.53
CA ALA A 623 14.08 -5.36 5.22
C ALA A 623 13.49 -4.09 5.85
N ILE A 624 12.53 -3.48 5.15
CA ILE A 624 11.84 -2.26 5.58
C ILE A 624 10.38 -2.57 5.90
N GLY A 625 9.87 -2.02 6.99
CA GLY A 625 8.48 -2.09 7.40
C GLY A 625 7.96 -0.72 7.85
N PHE A 626 6.65 -0.63 8.03
CA PHE A 626 6.00 0.59 8.51
C PHE A 626 5.41 0.39 9.91
N PRO A 627 5.67 1.30 10.85
CA PRO A 627 4.87 1.38 12.06
C PRO A 627 3.42 1.72 11.69
N PRO A 628 2.43 1.20 12.45
CA PRO A 628 2.54 0.20 13.51
C PRO A 628 2.76 -1.25 13.04
N LEU A 629 3.55 -2.02 13.80
CA LEU A 629 3.74 -3.47 13.65
C LEU A 629 2.93 -4.28 14.68
N ASN A 630 2.47 -5.48 14.31
CA ASN A 630 2.12 -6.57 15.24
C ASN A 630 3.12 -7.73 15.08
N GLN A 631 2.92 -8.83 15.81
CA GLN A 631 3.82 -9.99 15.74
C GLN A 631 3.89 -10.61 14.34
N VAL A 632 2.77 -10.69 13.62
CA VAL A 632 2.75 -11.24 12.25
C VAL A 632 3.53 -10.33 11.31
N LEU A 633 3.33 -9.01 11.37
CA LEU A 633 4.05 -8.04 10.55
C LEU A 633 5.54 -8.00 10.88
N ALA A 634 5.89 -8.12 12.16
CA ALA A 634 7.28 -8.24 12.60
C ALA A 634 7.91 -9.54 12.05
N ARG A 635 7.20 -10.67 12.11
CA ARG A 635 7.67 -11.93 11.50
C ARG A 635 7.88 -11.78 10.00
N ARG A 636 6.90 -11.24 9.28
CA ARG A 636 6.99 -11.02 7.83
C ARG A 636 8.16 -10.11 7.47
N LEU A 637 8.39 -9.03 8.24
CA LEU A 637 9.55 -8.17 8.09
C LEU A 637 10.87 -8.97 8.19
N MET A 638 10.98 -9.84 9.19
CA MET A 638 12.16 -10.69 9.37
C MET A 638 12.31 -11.72 8.24
N GLU A 639 11.24 -12.37 7.78
CA GLU A 639 11.24 -13.38 6.71
C GLU A 639 11.87 -12.90 5.39
N HIS A 640 11.87 -11.58 5.17
CA HIS A 640 12.48 -10.95 3.99
C HIS A 640 14.01 -10.80 4.08
N THR A 641 14.63 -11.20 5.19
CA THR A 641 16.08 -11.13 5.38
C THR A 641 16.75 -12.49 5.20
N LEU A 642 17.98 -12.49 4.68
CA LEU A 642 18.84 -13.66 4.61
C LEU A 642 19.21 -14.16 6.01
N ILE A 643 19.40 -13.26 6.99
CA ILE A 643 19.69 -13.64 8.37
C ILE A 643 18.57 -14.47 8.97
N TYR A 644 17.30 -14.14 8.69
CA TYR A 644 16.18 -14.98 9.13
C TYR A 644 16.20 -16.36 8.49
N LYS A 645 16.44 -16.45 7.17
CA LYS A 645 16.56 -17.74 6.47
C LYS A 645 17.71 -18.57 7.02
N HIS A 646 18.84 -17.94 7.31
CA HIS A 646 19.99 -18.59 7.93
C HIS A 646 19.65 -19.10 9.33
N VAL A 647 19.00 -18.28 10.16
CA VAL A 647 18.59 -18.66 11.51
C VAL A 647 17.62 -19.84 11.50
N VAL A 648 16.58 -19.82 10.64
CA VAL A 648 15.56 -20.89 10.57
C VAL A 648 16.14 -22.21 10.05
N THR A 649 17.14 -22.15 9.16
CA THR A 649 17.82 -23.35 8.64
C THR A 649 18.96 -23.82 9.55
N SER A 650 19.46 -22.96 10.43
CA SER A 650 20.52 -23.31 11.38
C SER A 650 20.01 -24.22 12.50
N ARG A 651 20.92 -25.01 13.07
CA ARG A 651 20.64 -25.83 14.28
C ARG A 651 20.67 -25.01 15.58
N LEU A 652 20.85 -23.69 15.51
CA LEU A 652 20.94 -22.82 16.69
C LEU A 652 19.52 -22.38 17.10
N PRO A 653 19.06 -22.69 18.33
CA PRO A 653 17.74 -22.27 18.78
C PRO A 653 17.70 -20.75 18.92
N LEU A 654 16.81 -20.08 18.18
CA LEU A 654 16.53 -18.66 18.33
C LEU A 654 15.07 -18.45 18.69
N ASN A 655 14.81 -17.59 19.67
CA ASN A 655 13.45 -17.31 20.12
C ASN A 655 12.79 -16.27 19.20
N ILE A 656 12.22 -16.74 18.08
CA ILE A 656 11.51 -15.88 17.11
C ILE A 656 10.38 -15.06 17.79
N PRO A 657 9.54 -15.63 18.68
CA PRO A 657 8.55 -14.84 19.42
C PRO A 657 9.12 -13.71 20.27
N LEU A 658 10.34 -13.86 20.81
CA LEU A 658 11.02 -12.79 21.54
C LEU A 658 11.36 -11.61 20.62
N LEU A 659 11.87 -11.88 19.42
CA LEU A 659 12.17 -10.85 18.43
C LEU A 659 10.93 -10.15 17.91
N GLU A 660 9.85 -10.90 17.65
CA GLU A 660 8.57 -10.32 17.27
C GLU A 660 8.09 -9.30 18.32
N LYS A 661 8.13 -9.68 19.60
CA LYS A 661 7.76 -8.77 20.70
C LYS A 661 8.68 -7.55 20.80
N LEU A 662 9.98 -7.71 20.56
CA LEU A 662 10.94 -6.62 20.55
C LEU A 662 10.62 -5.62 19.43
N LEU A 663 10.40 -6.09 18.21
CA LEU A 663 10.06 -5.25 17.06
C LEU A 663 8.73 -4.52 17.25
N VAL A 664 7.72 -5.15 17.86
CA VAL A 664 6.45 -4.48 18.17
C VAL A 664 6.63 -3.38 19.23
N LYS A 665 7.43 -3.63 20.28
CA LYS A 665 7.77 -2.61 21.29
C LYS A 665 8.55 -1.45 20.68
N PHE A 666 9.51 -1.75 19.81
CA PHE A 666 10.27 -0.76 19.06
C PHE A 666 9.34 0.07 18.16
N SER A 667 8.42 -0.57 17.44
CA SER A 667 7.41 0.12 16.64
C SER A 667 6.55 1.08 17.48
N LYS A 668 6.18 0.69 18.70
CA LYS A 668 5.42 1.55 19.62
C LYS A 668 6.23 2.77 20.09
N LEU A 669 7.54 2.62 20.32
CA LEU A 669 8.44 3.74 20.61
C LEU A 669 8.42 4.77 19.47
N ILE A 670 8.54 4.32 18.22
CA ILE A 670 8.52 5.23 17.05
C ILE A 670 7.19 5.98 16.91
N ILE A 671 6.07 5.31 17.22
CA ILE A 671 4.74 5.94 17.18
C ILE A 671 4.62 7.07 18.22
N ASP A 672 5.18 6.88 19.41
CA ASP A 672 5.00 7.79 20.54
C ASP A 672 5.89 9.05 20.49
N PHE A 673 6.97 9.01 19.69
CA PHE A 673 7.96 10.08 19.59
C PHE A 673 8.17 10.53 18.13
N PRO A 674 7.29 11.40 17.60
CA PRO A 674 7.53 12.04 16.31
C PRO A 674 8.82 12.86 16.30
N GLU A 675 9.36 13.28 17.45
CA GLU A 675 10.60 14.06 17.54
C GLU A 675 11.87 13.26 17.15
N ILE A 676 11.76 11.93 16.96
CA ILE A 676 12.87 11.08 16.54
C ILE A 676 12.97 11.08 15.01
N LYS A 677 14.05 11.67 14.48
CA LYS A 677 14.38 11.64 13.05
C LYS A 677 14.95 10.29 12.62
N GLU A 678 15.84 9.75 13.45
CA GLU A 678 16.51 8.47 13.22
C GLU A 678 16.82 7.80 14.57
N ILE A 679 16.69 6.49 14.65
CA ILE A 679 17.16 5.69 15.77
C ILE A 679 17.79 4.42 15.23
N ASP A 680 19.00 4.12 15.67
CA ASP A 680 19.74 2.94 15.28
C ASP A 680 20.11 2.11 16.50
N ILE A 681 19.80 0.82 16.48
CA ILE A 681 20.19 -0.17 17.49
C ILE A 681 21.10 -1.18 16.80
N ASN A 682 22.40 -0.93 16.87
CA ASN A 682 23.40 -1.74 16.19
C ASN A 682 24.61 -2.08 17.08
N PRO A 683 24.81 -3.34 17.50
CA PRO A 683 23.92 -4.49 17.31
C PRO A 683 22.93 -4.70 18.47
N ILE A 684 21.87 -5.46 18.17
CA ILE A 684 21.15 -6.29 19.14
C ILE A 684 21.77 -7.68 19.09
N ILE A 685 22.29 -8.14 20.23
CA ILE A 685 22.85 -9.49 20.36
C ILE A 685 21.72 -10.44 20.79
N VAL A 686 21.48 -11.48 19.99
CA VAL A 686 20.35 -12.40 20.17
C VAL A 686 20.85 -13.82 20.30
N ASN A 687 20.42 -14.51 21.35
CA ASN A 687 20.62 -15.94 21.54
C ASN A 687 19.28 -16.65 21.85
N HIS A 688 19.34 -17.92 22.25
CA HIS A 688 18.16 -18.73 22.54
C HIS A 688 17.25 -18.18 23.65
N ASN A 689 17.80 -17.40 24.59
CA ASN A 689 17.07 -16.93 25.79
C ASN A 689 16.98 -15.40 25.92
N CYS A 690 17.84 -14.63 25.26
CA CYS A 690 17.85 -13.17 25.39
C CYS A 690 18.12 -12.44 24.07
N ALA A 691 17.61 -11.21 24.00
CA ALA A 691 17.89 -10.21 22.97
C ALA A 691 18.26 -8.91 23.68
N VAL A 692 19.51 -8.47 23.55
CA VAL A 692 20.05 -7.33 24.32
C VAL A 692 20.66 -6.31 23.37
N ALA A 693 20.15 -5.08 23.42
CA ALA A 693 20.74 -3.93 22.74
C ALA A 693 22.04 -3.51 23.45
N VAL A 694 23.16 -3.54 22.73
CA VAL A 694 24.48 -3.17 23.27
C VAL A 694 24.95 -1.80 22.82
N ASP A 695 24.32 -1.24 21.79
CA ASP A 695 24.52 0.12 21.32
C ASP A 695 23.19 0.71 20.85
N ALA A 696 23.05 2.02 20.95
CA ALA A 696 21.90 2.75 20.45
C ALA A 696 22.25 4.22 20.20
N GLN A 697 21.74 4.78 19.11
CA GLN A 697 21.85 6.20 18.79
C GLN A 697 20.48 6.74 18.39
N ILE A 698 20.12 7.91 18.91
CA ILE A 698 18.89 8.63 18.54
C ILE A 698 19.28 10.01 18.01
N VAL A 699 18.83 10.32 16.80
CA VAL A 699 18.96 11.62 16.13
C VAL A 699 17.62 12.34 16.22
N LEU A 700 17.66 13.60 16.65
CA LEU A 700 16.48 14.41 16.87
C LEU A 700 16.06 15.17 15.60
N ASP A 701 14.76 15.38 15.46
CA ASP A 701 14.18 16.21 14.41
C ASP A 701 13.94 17.62 14.94
N LEU A 702 14.89 18.52 14.67
CA LEU A 702 14.86 19.91 15.15
C LEU A 702 13.79 20.78 14.44
N GLU A 703 13.22 20.31 13.34
CA GLU A 703 12.19 21.03 12.57
C GLU A 703 10.76 20.78 13.10
N GLN A 704 10.57 19.87 14.07
CA GLN A 704 9.26 19.54 14.65
C GLN A 704 9.09 20.07 16.07
N GLU A 705 9.17 21.40 16.21
CA GLU A 705 8.74 22.07 17.44
C GLU A 705 7.18 22.06 17.50
N ASP A 706 6.63 21.56 18.61
CA ASP A 706 5.21 21.69 18.98
C ASP A 706 4.14 21.07 18.05
N LEU A 707 4.32 19.83 17.57
CA LEU A 707 3.19 19.06 17.05
C LEU A 707 2.33 18.50 18.20
N ASP A 708 1.00 18.67 18.10
CA ASP A 708 0.04 18.01 18.99
C ASP A 708 0.26 16.48 18.92
N PRO A 709 0.58 15.79 20.04
CA PRO A 709 0.74 14.34 20.08
C PRO A 709 -0.48 13.55 19.60
N SER A 710 -1.63 14.20 19.45
CA SER A 710 -2.85 13.59 18.91
C SER A 710 -2.80 13.34 17.40
N TYR A 711 -1.88 13.97 16.67
CA TYR A 711 -1.71 13.86 15.22
C TYR A 711 -0.45 13.04 14.85
N CYS A 712 -0.66 11.80 14.39
CA CYS A 712 0.41 10.91 13.92
C CYS A 712 0.83 11.21 12.46
N ASP A 713 1.14 12.47 12.14
CA ASP A 713 1.45 12.87 10.75
C ASP A 713 2.78 12.34 10.23
N HIS A 714 3.67 11.92 11.15
CA HIS A 714 4.89 11.19 10.78
C HIS A 714 4.63 9.74 10.36
N LEU A 715 3.40 9.23 10.49
CA LEU A 715 3.02 7.87 10.09
C LEU A 715 2.22 7.88 8.79
N VAL A 716 2.62 7.06 7.83
CA VAL A 716 1.83 6.85 6.60
C VAL A 716 0.63 5.92 6.80
N ILE A 717 0.63 5.14 7.88
CA ILE A 717 -0.47 4.25 8.26
C ILE A 717 -0.98 4.63 9.64
N ALA A 718 -2.27 4.96 9.71
CA ALA A 718 -2.92 5.30 10.96
C ALA A 718 -2.88 4.12 11.97
N PRO A 719 -2.52 4.37 13.24
CA PRO A 719 -2.56 3.36 14.27
C PRO A 719 -4.00 3.00 14.66
N TYR A 720 -4.16 1.85 15.33
CA TYR A 720 -5.44 1.47 15.92
C TYR A 720 -5.89 2.56 16.91
N PRO A 721 -7.11 3.14 16.77
CA PRO A 721 -7.50 4.34 17.50
C PRO A 721 -7.96 4.00 18.92
N SER A 722 -7.02 3.56 19.75
CA SER A 722 -7.23 3.13 21.14
C SER A 722 -7.84 4.22 22.03
N LYS A 723 -7.67 5.51 21.68
CA LYS A 723 -8.31 6.65 22.37
C LYS A 723 -9.84 6.57 22.43
N TYR A 724 -10.47 5.79 21.55
CA TYR A 724 -11.93 5.61 21.54
C TYR A 724 -12.42 4.42 22.37
N ILE A 725 -11.53 3.65 22.98
CA ILE A 725 -11.91 2.58 23.91
C ILE A 725 -12.54 3.23 25.16
N SER A 726 -13.72 2.75 25.55
CA SER A 726 -14.39 3.19 26.76
C SER A 726 -15.28 2.10 27.33
N GLU A 727 -15.38 2.06 28.65
CA GLU A 727 -16.32 1.18 29.33
C GLU A 727 -17.68 1.87 29.51
N TRP A 728 -18.76 1.11 29.37
CA TRP A 728 -20.12 1.57 29.61
C TRP A 728 -20.91 0.46 30.30
N SER A 729 -21.70 0.81 31.32
CA SER A 729 -22.59 -0.13 31.99
C SER A 729 -24.04 0.19 31.64
N THR A 730 -24.83 -0.86 31.39
CA THR A 730 -26.28 -0.71 31.23
C THR A 730 -26.95 -0.36 32.55
N ARG A 731 -28.21 0.07 32.49
CA ARG A 731 -29.05 0.26 33.70
C ARG A 731 -29.21 -1.03 34.51
N ASP A 732 -29.11 -2.18 33.84
CA ASP A 732 -29.22 -3.51 34.45
C ASP A 732 -27.87 -4.02 35.02
N GLY A 733 -26.81 -3.19 35.01
CA GLY A 733 -25.50 -3.51 35.58
C GLY A 733 -24.54 -4.31 34.67
N GLU A 734 -24.97 -4.70 33.47
CA GLU A 734 -24.11 -5.40 32.50
C GLU A 734 -22.98 -4.48 31.99
N LYS A 735 -21.73 -4.97 32.04
CA LYS A 735 -20.53 -4.25 31.58
C LYS A 735 -20.28 -4.46 30.09
N ILE A 736 -20.16 -3.37 29.35
CA ILE A 736 -19.96 -3.34 27.91
C ILE A 736 -18.71 -2.54 27.60
N LEU A 737 -17.81 -3.12 26.82
CA LEU A 737 -16.64 -2.46 26.28
C LEU A 737 -16.99 -1.88 24.90
N LEU A 738 -16.92 -0.56 24.76
CA LEU A 738 -17.00 0.12 23.48
C LEU A 738 -15.59 0.27 22.94
N ARG A 739 -15.30 -0.31 21.78
CA ARG A 739 -13.98 -0.23 21.16
C ARG A 739 -14.08 -0.19 19.63
N PRO A 740 -13.08 0.34 18.92
CA PRO A 740 -13.00 0.19 17.47
C PRO A 740 -12.99 -1.29 17.05
N ILE A 741 -13.62 -1.61 15.92
CA ILE A 741 -13.64 -2.95 15.35
C ILE A 741 -12.23 -3.38 14.93
N LYS A 742 -11.95 -4.68 15.02
CA LYS A 742 -10.73 -5.32 14.52
C LYS A 742 -11.08 -6.29 13.38
N PRO A 743 -10.19 -6.56 12.43
CA PRO A 743 -10.35 -7.61 11.41
C PRO A 743 -10.63 -8.98 12.02
N GLU A 744 -10.02 -9.30 13.17
CA GLU A 744 -10.26 -10.56 13.90
C GLU A 744 -11.71 -10.72 14.39
N ASP A 745 -12.49 -9.62 14.45
CA ASP A 745 -13.88 -9.64 14.87
C ASP A 745 -14.82 -10.27 13.81
N GLU A 746 -14.33 -10.70 12.64
CA GLU A 746 -15.17 -11.29 11.57
C GLU A 746 -16.10 -12.39 12.08
N LEU A 747 -15.61 -13.32 12.91
CA LEU A 747 -16.43 -14.39 13.48
C LEU A 747 -17.46 -13.86 14.49
N LEU A 748 -17.08 -12.87 15.32
CA LEU A 748 -17.97 -12.25 16.29
C LEU A 748 -19.05 -11.41 15.60
N PHE A 749 -18.69 -10.71 14.54
CA PHE A 749 -19.60 -9.94 13.70
C PHE A 749 -20.54 -10.85 12.91
N LYS A 750 -20.05 -11.99 12.40
CA LYS A 750 -20.89 -13.02 11.78
C LYS A 750 -21.92 -13.55 12.78
N LYS A 751 -21.52 -13.86 14.02
CA LYS A 751 -22.45 -14.25 15.10
C LYS A 751 -23.50 -13.18 15.37
N LEU A 752 -23.10 -11.91 15.48
CA LEU A 752 -24.03 -10.79 15.61
C LEU A 752 -25.04 -10.79 14.46
N PHE A 753 -24.56 -10.81 13.21
CA PHE A 753 -25.41 -10.73 12.02
C PHE A 753 -26.40 -11.90 11.94
N SER A 754 -25.96 -13.11 12.25
CA SER A 754 -26.82 -14.30 12.29
C SER A 754 -27.90 -14.22 13.37
N SER A 755 -27.67 -13.49 14.46
CA SER A 755 -28.65 -13.31 15.53
C SER A 755 -29.77 -12.31 15.21
N LEU A 756 -29.64 -11.53 14.13
CA LEU A 756 -30.58 -10.46 13.80
C LEU A 756 -31.86 -10.99 13.16
N SER A 757 -32.99 -10.40 13.53
CA SER A 757 -34.27 -10.56 12.84
C SER A 757 -34.22 -10.09 11.38
N ALA A 758 -35.10 -10.65 10.53
CA ALA A 758 -35.22 -10.22 9.13
C ALA A 758 -35.59 -8.73 9.00
N GLU A 759 -36.38 -8.22 9.96
CA GLU A 759 -36.73 -6.80 10.06
C GLU A 759 -35.48 -5.93 10.32
N THR A 760 -34.68 -6.27 11.33
CA THR A 760 -33.44 -5.52 11.64
C THR A 760 -32.44 -5.56 10.48
N LYS A 761 -32.32 -6.69 9.77
CA LYS A 761 -31.50 -6.80 8.55
C LYS A 761 -32.00 -5.88 7.44
N ARG A 762 -33.30 -5.92 7.14
CA ARG A 762 -33.93 -5.06 6.11
C ARG A 762 -33.74 -3.58 6.44
N PHE A 763 -33.96 -3.16 7.68
CA PHE A 763 -33.79 -1.76 8.08
C PHE A 763 -32.36 -1.26 7.99
N ARG A 764 -31.35 -2.15 8.13
CA ARG A 764 -29.94 -1.75 8.05
C ARG A 764 -29.39 -1.77 6.63
N PHE A 765 -29.76 -2.77 5.84
CA PHE A 765 -29.12 -3.06 4.55
C PHE A 765 -30.01 -2.76 3.35
N PHE A 766 -31.24 -2.29 3.56
CA PHE A 766 -32.28 -2.07 2.54
C PHE A 766 -32.67 -3.34 1.75
N GLU A 767 -32.08 -4.49 2.09
CA GLU A 767 -32.30 -5.79 1.46
C GLU A 767 -32.34 -6.90 2.52
N ILE A 768 -32.95 -8.04 2.15
CA ILE A 768 -32.95 -9.25 2.98
C ILE A 768 -31.71 -10.07 2.64
N ILE A 769 -30.62 -9.79 3.36
CA ILE A 769 -29.38 -10.57 3.25
C ILE A 769 -29.50 -11.81 4.15
N LYS A 770 -29.55 -13.01 3.54
CA LYS A 770 -29.60 -14.28 4.29
C LYS A 770 -28.30 -14.53 5.07
N GLU A 771 -27.16 -14.45 4.37
CA GLU A 771 -25.83 -14.65 4.92
C GLU A 771 -24.83 -13.63 4.37
N LEU A 772 -23.79 -13.34 5.16
CA LEU A 772 -22.65 -12.56 4.72
C LEU A 772 -21.55 -13.50 4.20
N SER A 773 -21.09 -13.27 2.97
CA SER A 773 -19.87 -13.89 2.45
C SER A 773 -18.65 -13.43 3.25
N HIS A 774 -17.56 -14.20 3.20
CA HIS A 774 -16.29 -13.82 3.84
C HIS A 774 -15.82 -12.44 3.34
N GLU A 775 -15.86 -12.18 2.03
CA GLU A 775 -15.52 -10.87 1.45
C GLU A 775 -16.31 -9.70 2.06
N LYS A 776 -17.61 -9.88 2.31
CA LYS A 776 -18.43 -8.85 2.96
C LYS A 776 -18.02 -8.66 4.43
N LEU A 777 -17.80 -9.74 5.17
CA LEU A 777 -17.33 -9.67 6.57
C LEU A 777 -15.99 -8.95 6.69
N THR A 778 -15.05 -9.29 5.81
CA THR A 778 -13.76 -8.65 5.63
C THR A 778 -13.89 -7.14 5.43
N ARG A 779 -14.81 -6.69 4.55
CA ARG A 779 -15.09 -5.26 4.30
C ARG A 779 -15.70 -4.56 5.51
N PHE A 780 -16.47 -5.28 6.34
CA PHE A 780 -17.05 -4.73 7.56
C PHE A 780 -16.04 -4.64 8.71
N CYS A 781 -15.07 -5.55 8.82
CA CYS A 781 -14.20 -5.65 9.99
C CYS A 781 -12.82 -5.02 9.82
N ASN A 782 -12.30 -4.95 8.59
CA ASN A 782 -11.02 -4.30 8.33
C ASN A 782 -11.23 -2.94 7.66
N LEU A 783 -11.15 -1.90 8.48
CA LEU A 783 -11.45 -0.54 8.08
C LEU A 783 -10.16 0.27 7.98
N ASP A 784 -10.12 1.21 7.04
CA ASP A 784 -9.15 2.29 7.08
C ASP A 784 -9.64 3.36 8.04
N ASN A 785 -9.05 3.43 9.23
CA ASN A 785 -9.46 4.35 10.30
C ASN A 785 -9.32 5.83 9.94
N ASP A 786 -8.58 6.19 8.89
CA ASP A 786 -8.56 7.57 8.38
C ASP A 786 -9.92 7.93 7.75
N ARG A 787 -10.60 6.98 7.10
CA ARG A 787 -11.83 7.16 6.32
C ARG A 787 -13.08 6.57 6.93
N GLU A 788 -12.94 5.53 7.72
CA GLU A 788 -14.05 4.76 8.24
C GLU A 788 -13.72 4.24 9.62
N ILE A 789 -14.57 4.54 10.60
CA ILE A 789 -14.42 4.03 11.96
C ILE A 789 -15.71 3.30 12.33
N ALA A 790 -15.60 2.07 12.83
CA ALA A 790 -16.70 1.38 13.46
C ALA A 790 -16.39 1.06 14.92
N ILE A 791 -17.31 1.40 15.81
CA ILE A 791 -17.27 1.08 17.23
C ILE A 791 -18.18 -0.11 17.49
N VAL A 792 -17.61 -1.18 18.03
CA VAL A 792 -18.33 -2.37 18.48
C VAL A 792 -18.63 -2.26 19.96
N ALA A 793 -19.80 -2.75 20.36
CA ALA A 793 -20.18 -2.98 21.74
C ALA A 793 -19.95 -4.45 22.07
N GLU A 794 -18.90 -4.73 22.85
CA GLU A 794 -18.51 -6.07 23.27
C GLU A 794 -18.98 -6.32 24.71
N LEU A 795 -19.72 -7.41 24.90
CA LEU A 795 -20.14 -7.88 26.21
C LEU A 795 -18.98 -8.64 26.89
N GLN A 796 -18.55 -8.18 28.06
CA GLN A 796 -17.47 -8.79 28.84
C GLN A 796 -17.99 -9.97 29.69
N LYS A 797 -18.37 -11.09 29.05
CA LYS A 797 -18.69 -12.37 29.70
C LYS A 797 -17.60 -13.42 29.39
N LYS A 798 -17.74 -14.65 29.93
CA LYS A 798 -16.80 -15.77 29.66
C LYS A 798 -16.57 -15.98 28.16
N GLU A 799 -17.59 -15.74 27.33
CA GLU A 799 -17.45 -15.64 25.87
C GLU A 799 -17.68 -14.21 25.39
N LYS A 800 -16.69 -13.67 24.67
CA LYS A 800 -16.79 -12.35 24.03
C LYS A 800 -17.87 -12.39 22.96
N THR A 801 -18.81 -11.45 23.03
CA THR A 801 -19.89 -11.33 22.04
C THR A 801 -20.08 -9.88 21.67
N ILE A 802 -20.14 -9.59 20.37
CA ILE A 802 -20.52 -8.25 19.88
C ILE A 802 -22.05 -8.18 19.84
N ILE A 803 -22.61 -7.18 20.51
CA ILE A 803 -24.07 -7.00 20.67
C ILE A 803 -24.61 -5.77 19.92
N GLY A 804 -23.72 -4.95 19.38
CA GLY A 804 -24.06 -3.81 18.53
C GLY A 804 -22.83 -3.19 17.89
N VAL A 805 -23.03 -2.47 16.80
CA VAL A 805 -21.99 -1.78 16.03
C VAL A 805 -22.53 -0.44 15.55
N ALA A 806 -21.76 0.61 15.70
CA ALA A 806 -21.98 1.87 15.00
C ALA A 806 -20.80 2.21 14.13
N ARG A 807 -21.06 2.87 13.02
CA ARG A 807 -20.10 3.15 11.97
C ARG A 807 -20.21 4.59 11.51
N LEU A 808 -19.07 5.17 11.18
CA LEU A 808 -18.91 6.48 10.55
C LEU A 808 -18.04 6.29 9.31
N ILE A 809 -18.56 6.66 8.14
CA ILE A 809 -17.87 6.61 6.84
C ILE A 809 -17.73 8.06 6.38
N LEU A 810 -16.50 8.57 6.32
CA LEU A 810 -16.25 9.90 5.79
C LEU A 810 -16.54 9.91 4.29
N ASP A 811 -17.17 10.98 3.84
CA ASP A 811 -17.23 11.26 2.42
C ASP A 811 -15.82 11.57 1.89
N THR A 812 -15.70 11.52 0.57
CA THR A 812 -14.43 11.74 -0.12
C THR A 812 -13.88 13.17 0.05
N SER A 813 -14.71 14.10 0.50
CA SER A 813 -14.32 15.48 0.78
C SER A 813 -13.77 15.67 2.19
N GLY A 814 -14.04 14.73 3.10
CA GLY A 814 -13.77 14.80 4.53
C GLY A 814 -14.72 15.73 5.31
N ASN A 815 -15.63 16.45 4.64
CA ASN A 815 -16.50 17.44 5.29
C ASN A 815 -17.77 16.84 5.89
N ASN A 816 -18.29 15.75 5.31
CA ASN A 816 -19.46 15.07 5.85
C ASN A 816 -19.14 13.60 6.05
N ALA A 817 -19.95 12.93 6.86
CA ALA A 817 -19.82 11.50 7.04
C ALA A 817 -21.19 10.82 7.15
N GLU A 818 -21.34 9.70 6.46
CA GLU A 818 -22.48 8.82 6.66
C GLU A 818 -22.28 8.05 7.97
N PHE A 819 -23.32 7.88 8.77
CA PHE A 819 -23.28 6.98 9.91
C PHE A 819 -24.36 5.91 9.83
N ALA A 820 -24.09 4.77 10.44
CA ALA A 820 -25.04 3.68 10.55
C ALA A 820 -24.90 2.98 11.90
N VAL A 821 -26.01 2.56 12.49
CA VAL A 821 -26.04 1.87 13.77
C VAL A 821 -26.85 0.59 13.67
N LEU A 822 -26.32 -0.46 14.28
CA LEU A 822 -26.90 -1.80 14.34
C LEU A 822 -26.84 -2.30 15.77
N VAL A 823 -27.97 -2.74 16.32
CA VAL A 823 -28.08 -3.28 17.67
C VAL A 823 -28.86 -4.59 17.63
N SER A 824 -28.32 -5.63 18.26
CA SER A 824 -28.98 -6.93 18.38
C SER A 824 -30.37 -6.77 19.00
N ASP A 825 -31.35 -7.53 18.51
CA ASP A 825 -32.76 -7.38 18.88
C ASP A 825 -32.98 -7.45 20.41
N SER A 826 -32.25 -8.31 21.13
CA SER A 826 -32.33 -8.46 22.59
C SER A 826 -31.76 -7.28 23.39
N TRP A 827 -31.01 -6.39 22.75
CA TRP A 827 -30.40 -5.21 23.36
C TRP A 827 -31.05 -3.89 22.90
N GLN A 828 -32.07 -3.95 22.04
CA GLN A 828 -32.85 -2.79 21.66
C GLN A 828 -33.65 -2.27 22.87
N GLY A 829 -33.83 -0.94 22.96
CA GLY A 829 -34.53 -0.31 24.09
C GLY A 829 -33.70 -0.15 25.37
N LYS A 830 -32.53 -0.79 25.49
CA LYS A 830 -31.63 -0.70 26.67
C LYS A 830 -30.67 0.49 26.68
N GLY A 831 -30.85 1.46 25.76
CA GLY A 831 -30.00 2.65 25.64
C GLY A 831 -28.70 2.47 24.86
N LEU A 832 -28.34 1.25 24.45
CA LEU A 832 -27.11 0.97 23.70
C LEU A 832 -27.02 1.74 22.37
N GLY A 833 -28.11 1.82 21.61
CA GLY A 833 -28.14 2.56 20.35
C GLY A 833 -27.79 4.04 20.52
N LYS A 834 -28.31 4.69 21.57
CA LYS A 834 -27.95 6.08 21.91
C LYS A 834 -26.47 6.22 22.23
N LYS A 835 -25.94 5.34 23.09
CA LYS A 835 -24.53 5.38 23.49
C LYS A 835 -23.58 5.19 22.30
N LEU A 836 -23.94 4.30 21.37
CA LEU A 836 -23.19 4.09 20.14
C LEU A 836 -23.20 5.33 19.23
N VAL A 837 -24.35 5.97 19.02
CA VAL A 837 -24.41 7.23 18.25
C VAL A 837 -23.65 8.36 18.97
N ASP A 838 -23.72 8.45 20.30
CA ASP A 838 -22.93 9.43 21.08
C ASP A 838 -21.42 9.25 20.85
N SER A 839 -20.94 8.01 20.82
CA SER A 839 -19.54 7.70 20.48
C SER A 839 -19.18 8.14 19.06
N ILE A 840 -20.07 7.92 18.08
CA ILE A 840 -19.87 8.36 16.70
C ILE A 840 -19.84 9.90 16.58
N ILE A 841 -20.73 10.61 17.28
CA ILE A 841 -20.72 12.08 17.31
C ILE A 841 -19.40 12.61 17.87
N ARG A 842 -18.88 12.01 18.95
CA ARG A 842 -17.57 12.37 19.51
C ARG A 842 -16.45 12.17 18.50
N ILE A 843 -16.46 11.05 17.77
CA ILE A 843 -15.46 10.73 16.75
C ILE A 843 -15.56 11.69 15.56
N ALA A 844 -16.77 12.04 15.12
CA ALA A 844 -17.00 12.97 14.02
C ALA A 844 -16.46 14.38 14.34
N LYS A 845 -16.61 14.83 15.59
CA LYS A 845 -16.02 16.08 16.09
C LYS A 845 -14.50 16.03 16.16
N ASP A 846 -13.93 14.93 16.67
CA ASP A 846 -12.47 14.73 16.70
C ASP A 846 -11.86 14.72 15.28
N LYS A 847 -12.58 14.18 14.29
CA LYS A 847 -12.21 14.23 12.87
C LYS A 847 -12.55 15.54 12.16
N ALA A 848 -13.03 16.57 12.88
CA ALA A 848 -13.40 17.88 12.34
C ALA A 848 -14.38 17.83 11.15
N VAL A 849 -15.29 16.85 11.14
CA VAL A 849 -16.35 16.74 10.14
C VAL A 849 -17.39 17.85 10.41
N LYS A 850 -17.98 18.43 9.37
CA LYS A 850 -19.00 19.49 9.47
C LYS A 850 -20.40 18.96 9.72
N SER A 851 -20.74 17.79 9.19
CA SER A 851 -22.04 17.16 9.44
C SER A 851 -21.99 15.63 9.34
N ILE A 852 -22.91 14.96 10.03
CA ILE A 852 -23.18 13.53 9.86
C ILE A 852 -24.59 13.29 9.36
N TYR A 853 -24.78 12.28 8.51
CA TYR A 853 -26.09 11.92 7.97
C TYR A 853 -26.30 10.41 7.87
N SER A 854 -27.56 9.99 7.74
CA SER A 854 -27.93 8.59 7.49
C SER A 854 -29.24 8.53 6.74
N ASP A 855 -29.38 7.57 5.82
CA ASP A 855 -30.64 7.29 5.13
C ASP A 855 -31.36 6.18 5.88
N VAL A 856 -32.62 6.43 6.25
CA VAL A 856 -33.41 5.58 7.15
C VAL A 856 -34.74 5.24 6.50
N ILE A 857 -35.08 3.95 6.44
CA ILE A 857 -36.40 3.50 5.98
C ILE A 857 -37.49 4.14 6.84
N TYR A 858 -38.52 4.70 6.20
CA TYR A 858 -39.64 5.42 6.82
C TYR A 858 -40.30 4.62 7.97
N ASN A 859 -40.42 3.31 7.80
CA ASN A 859 -41.02 2.40 8.79
C ASN A 859 -40.14 2.15 10.03
N ASN A 860 -38.87 2.55 10.04
CA ASN A 860 -37.98 2.38 11.19
C ASN A 860 -38.22 3.47 12.26
N LYS A 861 -39.39 3.41 12.91
CA LYS A 861 -39.82 4.35 13.96
C LYS A 861 -38.84 4.42 15.14
N LYS A 862 -38.16 3.31 15.45
CA LYS A 862 -37.14 3.24 16.53
C LYS A 862 -35.96 4.15 16.22
N MET A 863 -35.41 4.08 15.00
CA MET A 863 -34.27 4.91 14.59
C MET A 863 -34.66 6.39 14.45
N LEU A 864 -35.82 6.68 13.84
CA LEU A 864 -36.31 8.06 13.73
C LEU A 864 -36.58 8.70 15.11
N GLY A 865 -37.10 7.91 16.05
CA GLY A 865 -37.28 8.34 17.44
C GLY A 865 -35.95 8.60 18.16
N LEU A 866 -34.92 7.79 17.89
CA LEU A 866 -33.57 8.03 18.40
C LEU A 866 -32.97 9.32 17.80
N ALA A 867 -33.04 9.47 16.48
CA ALA A 867 -32.54 10.63 15.74
C ALA A 867 -33.15 11.95 16.29
N LYS A 868 -34.48 11.97 16.47
CA LYS A 868 -35.19 13.12 17.06
C LYS A 868 -34.70 13.46 18.47
N LYS A 869 -34.50 12.44 19.33
CA LYS A 869 -33.98 12.64 20.70
C LYS A 869 -32.54 13.15 20.74
N MET A 870 -31.78 12.93 19.67
CA MET A 870 -30.38 13.33 19.55
C MET A 870 -30.20 14.63 18.74
N GLY A 871 -31.29 15.29 18.35
CA GLY A 871 -31.25 16.60 17.67
C GLY A 871 -31.01 16.52 16.16
N PHE A 872 -31.16 15.36 15.53
CA PHE A 872 -31.08 15.26 14.08
C PHE A 872 -32.30 15.91 13.42
N ARG A 873 -32.06 16.63 12.33
CA ARG A 873 -33.09 17.10 11.41
C ARG A 873 -33.46 15.98 10.44
N THR A 874 -34.71 15.95 9.99
CA THR A 874 -35.21 14.93 9.06
C THR A 874 -35.62 15.57 7.74
N GLU A 875 -35.16 15.01 6.63
CA GLU A 875 -35.49 15.43 5.27
C GLU A 875 -36.07 14.22 4.52
N LYS A 876 -37.21 14.38 3.86
CA LYS A 876 -37.82 13.28 3.10
C LYS A 876 -37.12 13.17 1.74
N ILE A 877 -36.55 11.99 1.43
CA ILE A 877 -35.93 11.74 0.12
C ILE A 877 -36.98 11.24 -0.86
N ASP A 878 -37.71 10.19 -0.49
CA ASP A 878 -38.75 9.56 -1.30
C ASP A 878 -39.89 9.01 -0.40
N TYR A 879 -40.76 8.16 -0.95
CA TYR A 879 -41.88 7.58 -0.20
C TYR A 879 -41.45 6.66 0.95
N ASP A 880 -40.31 5.99 0.81
CA ASP A 880 -39.87 4.91 1.69
C ASP A 880 -38.63 5.27 2.52
N THR A 881 -37.97 6.41 2.25
CA THR A 881 -36.68 6.79 2.84
C THR A 881 -36.68 8.23 3.37
N ILE A 882 -36.20 8.39 4.60
CA ILE A 882 -35.96 9.67 5.28
C ILE A 882 -34.45 9.82 5.53
N LYS A 883 -33.88 10.94 5.10
CA LYS A 883 -32.53 11.36 5.48
C LYS A 883 -32.56 12.02 6.84
N ILE A 884 -31.65 11.63 7.73
CA ILE A 884 -31.43 12.32 9.00
C ILE A 884 -30.07 13.00 8.98
N VAL A 885 -29.99 14.27 9.44
CA VAL A 885 -28.76 15.08 9.38
C VAL A 885 -28.53 15.79 10.72
N LEU A 886 -27.28 15.75 11.19
CA LEU A 886 -26.79 16.53 12.32
C LEU A 886 -25.57 17.34 11.87
N ALA A 887 -25.71 18.67 11.83
CA ALA A 887 -24.60 19.58 11.57
C ALA A 887 -23.89 19.94 12.88
N PHE A 888 -22.57 20.09 12.81
CA PHE A 888 -21.74 20.61 13.89
C PHE A 888 -21.45 22.09 13.63
N ASN A 889 -21.62 22.91 14.66
CA ASN A 889 -21.32 24.35 14.60
C ASN A 889 -19.83 24.63 14.72
#